data_AF-A0A0W0RQA2-F1
#
_entry.id   AF-A0A0W0RQA2-F1
#
_cell.length_a   1.000
_cell.length_b   1.000
_cell.length_c   1.000
_cell.angle_alpha   90.00
_cell.angle_beta   90.00
_cell.angle_gamma   90.00
#
_symmetry.space_group_name_H-M   'P 1'
#
loop_
_entity.id
_entity.type
_entity.pdbx_description
1 polymer ?
#
loop_
_entity_poly.entity_id
_entity_poly.type
_entity_poly.pdbx_seq_one_letter_code
_entity_poly.pdbx_strand_id
1 'polypeptide(L)'
;MANLPGLFFLKAYPPEEIWRLFVDGRFWSKENGWHGYESRERGSINAALESLCSIALQVDKKGEDFELSGDLIKDIHKKCGRKVEELQDKNPGESRGDDEPVSFGIPASRASIKGIEEFLGLFFLLEGAAEFGPGKIGPLGYPKFDKNYFKDLTPEQIPELAKKIYQDMSADGHSNTTHFYLAAQKNVDMFLEAITRSYNKEIKAAHTIDEKLRVIAKHIRYYEVLHSFRDANGRTFVNNLLNILLMQQGLPPATFYEPNVFDLYSADELVVVIKEAIFNTVEIIEKSKKKDISLYGYHSSLEDREGFMKMLDSPAYTKIREEDLLYLDHETLQRNAKDCLASLIALYPLHRRAVYLSDSSDIKEFVSMNESQINKRIEQGAPPLYVGKTPMHLAVMMCNMAMVDELIAQKADLSILDYDGKTVLHYAAETGNMQIMEKILKALSQQDDGLKLLNVKDNQGKTAFHYAAEHGSPELITALISTGLVRINEPDNRGVSPVTLAYKNHKLETFGTLLDAGADISKELLEIVSARKDIETFKKIINKNEKLLFNPEVLRLAIGFGSRSLVGKFLQAGMDINTPLTKNKATPLMLAIGSGNINLVRYLLKKGADISLTDGFGHTAMHYVFFTGPEPREALIKIIAEKNKELLDKPNQHGRPPLCSTITLQDYKSMQILLNMGAKVDFRENDGNNILHVAIGKCPLSVMHELMSRERTLLHKTNSLGRNPFHHALATSIVSKHLGKEDEINFMNLSDFLIKEKVDLNTKDVNKKTILDIALSKNYCHLCVKLMKEGAHTNVSSAAKFLQKSSSDTILKHPKTFKKGLMKRLSDDPLIAMAQLNDLYIKIKANDIRTPKDFSAQSGLTFFKGKSDEMKAHEQVLSVLKEAYDSKLKELLGKQGEKEGLDKKKPFLDENLRLLIKHQEISRKIDKPSEQLVEGEFYKIKW
;
A
#
# COMPACT_ATOMS: atom_id res chain seq x y z
N MET A 1 53.91 -12.27 -4.98
CA MET A 1 52.95 -12.97 -5.87
C MET A 1 51.72 -12.07 -6.02
N ALA A 2 50.92 -12.18 -7.07
CA ALA A 2 49.62 -11.49 -7.09
C ALA A 2 48.73 -12.08 -6.00
N ASN A 3 47.94 -11.21 -5.36
CA ASN A 3 46.95 -11.65 -4.38
C ASN A 3 45.72 -12.22 -5.09
N LEU A 4 45.42 -11.74 -6.31
CA LEU A 4 44.28 -12.19 -7.11
C LEU A 4 44.71 -12.70 -8.49
N PRO A 5 45.40 -13.86 -8.59
CA PRO A 5 45.83 -14.40 -9.88
C PRO A 5 44.67 -14.69 -10.85
N GLY A 6 43.45 -14.90 -10.34
CA GLY A 6 42.25 -15.08 -11.15
C GLY A 6 41.77 -13.81 -11.89
N LEU A 7 42.34 -12.63 -11.60
CA LEU A 7 42.10 -11.40 -12.39
C LEU A 7 42.39 -11.59 -13.88
N PHE A 8 43.27 -12.55 -14.22
CA PHE A 8 43.48 -13.00 -15.59
C PHE A 8 42.17 -13.34 -16.32
N PHE A 9 41.27 -14.08 -15.69
CA PHE A 9 39.99 -14.48 -16.32
C PHE A 9 39.02 -13.31 -16.43
N LEU A 10 39.00 -12.40 -15.45
CA LEU A 10 38.20 -11.18 -15.52
C LEU A 10 38.68 -10.27 -16.67
N LYS A 11 40.00 -10.17 -16.87
CA LYS A 11 40.59 -9.48 -18.02
C LYS A 11 40.26 -10.21 -19.33
N ALA A 12 40.29 -11.54 -19.35
CA ALA A 12 39.99 -12.33 -20.56
C ALA A 12 38.50 -12.34 -20.94
N TYR A 13 37.60 -11.96 -20.02
CA TYR A 13 36.16 -11.89 -20.27
C TYR A 13 35.84 -10.87 -21.37
N PRO A 14 35.01 -11.20 -22.37
CA PRO A 14 34.62 -10.27 -23.42
C PRO A 14 33.87 -9.05 -22.84
N PRO A 15 34.33 -7.81 -23.07
CA PRO A 15 33.75 -6.62 -22.45
C PRO A 15 32.29 -6.39 -22.81
N GLU A 16 31.88 -6.75 -24.02
CA GLU A 16 30.50 -6.64 -24.50
C GLU A 16 29.52 -7.62 -23.82
N GLU A 17 30.02 -8.61 -23.08
CA GLU A 17 29.20 -9.61 -22.36
C GLU A 17 29.43 -9.61 -20.84
N ILE A 18 30.25 -8.68 -20.30
CA ILE A 18 30.64 -8.67 -18.88
C ILE A 18 29.45 -8.59 -17.91
N TRP A 19 28.31 -8.05 -18.37
CA TRP A 19 27.06 -8.00 -17.61
C TRP A 19 26.55 -9.38 -17.15
N ARG A 20 26.92 -10.45 -17.86
CA ARG A 20 26.54 -11.83 -17.51
C ARG A 20 27.04 -12.28 -16.15
N LEU A 21 28.10 -11.66 -15.62
CA LEU A 21 28.57 -11.91 -14.25
C LEU A 21 27.57 -11.47 -13.17
N PHE A 22 26.64 -10.57 -13.49
CA PHE A 22 25.71 -9.97 -12.53
C PHE A 22 24.25 -10.28 -12.83
N VAL A 23 23.90 -10.51 -14.09
CA VAL A 23 22.53 -10.83 -14.51
C VAL A 23 22.36 -12.35 -14.56
N ASP A 24 21.44 -12.89 -13.77
CA ASP A 24 21.15 -14.32 -13.71
C ASP A 24 20.83 -14.92 -15.10
N GLY A 25 21.44 -16.05 -15.44
CA GLY A 25 21.23 -16.76 -16.71
C GLY A 25 19.78 -17.11 -17.03
N ARG A 26 18.94 -17.31 -16.01
CA ARG A 26 17.50 -17.56 -16.15
C ARG A 26 16.71 -16.41 -16.79
N PHE A 27 17.26 -15.19 -16.76
CA PHE A 27 16.61 -14.00 -17.33
C PHE A 27 16.99 -13.74 -18.78
N TRP A 28 18.15 -14.20 -19.24
CA TRP A 28 18.74 -13.74 -20.51
C TRP A 28 17.80 -13.90 -21.71
N SER A 29 17.15 -15.07 -21.85
CA SER A 29 16.24 -15.32 -22.97
C SER A 29 14.92 -14.53 -22.88
N LYS A 30 14.42 -14.28 -21.67
CA LYS A 30 13.08 -13.69 -21.44
C LYS A 30 13.08 -12.17 -21.30
N GLU A 31 14.20 -11.62 -20.86
CA GLU A 31 14.39 -10.20 -20.53
C GLU A 31 15.39 -9.50 -21.46
N ASN A 32 15.67 -10.13 -22.61
CA ASN A 32 16.59 -9.64 -23.63
C ASN A 32 17.99 -9.34 -23.03
N GLY A 33 18.60 -10.34 -22.42
CA GLY A 33 19.92 -10.21 -21.81
C GLY A 33 19.90 -9.31 -20.58
N TRP A 34 20.57 -8.15 -20.66
CA TRP A 34 20.75 -7.21 -19.55
C TRP A 34 19.64 -6.15 -19.42
N HIS A 35 18.82 -5.96 -20.46
CA HIS A 35 17.84 -4.87 -20.51
C HIS A 35 16.82 -4.92 -19.36
N GLY A 36 16.24 -6.09 -19.08
CA GLY A 36 15.24 -6.22 -18.01
C GLY A 36 15.83 -6.01 -16.62
N TYR A 37 17.08 -6.43 -16.38
CA TYR A 37 17.77 -6.18 -15.11
C TYR A 37 18.05 -4.69 -14.90
N GLU A 38 18.59 -4.02 -15.92
CA GLU A 38 18.87 -2.57 -15.89
C GLU A 38 17.59 -1.73 -15.81
N SER A 39 16.47 -2.20 -16.36
CA SER A 39 15.17 -1.50 -16.28
C SER A 39 14.55 -1.53 -14.88
N ARG A 40 14.91 -2.52 -14.06
CA ARG A 40 14.40 -2.69 -12.68
C ARG A 40 15.12 -1.80 -11.68
N GLU A 41 16.45 -1.71 -11.80
CA GLU A 41 17.31 -0.87 -10.97
C GLU A 41 18.39 -0.25 -11.85
N ARG A 42 18.16 1.00 -12.28
CA ARG A 42 19.03 1.65 -13.27
C ARG A 42 20.41 1.95 -12.67
N GLY A 43 21.47 1.59 -13.40
CA GLY A 43 22.86 1.74 -12.98
C GLY A 43 23.37 0.60 -12.10
N SER A 44 22.53 -0.38 -11.75
CA SER A 44 22.89 -1.48 -10.84
C SER A 44 24.00 -2.37 -11.39
N ILE A 45 24.04 -2.60 -12.72
CA ILE A 45 25.10 -3.39 -13.36
C ILE A 45 26.45 -2.66 -13.25
N ASN A 46 26.48 -1.37 -13.58
CA ASN A 46 27.70 -0.56 -13.48
C ASN A 46 28.18 -0.44 -12.02
N ALA A 47 27.27 -0.26 -11.06
CA ALA A 47 27.62 -0.21 -9.64
C ALA A 47 28.20 -1.54 -9.14
N ALA A 48 27.62 -2.67 -9.55
CA ALA A 48 28.12 -4.00 -9.19
C ALA A 48 29.49 -4.30 -9.82
N LEU A 49 29.69 -3.93 -11.09
CA LEU A 49 30.98 -4.08 -11.78
C LEU A 49 32.06 -3.19 -11.16
N GLU A 50 31.74 -1.92 -10.92
CA GLU A 50 32.67 -0.97 -10.29
C GLU A 50 33.01 -1.38 -8.85
N SER A 51 32.05 -1.93 -8.11
CA SER A 51 32.29 -2.54 -6.80
C SER A 51 33.32 -3.66 -6.90
N LEU A 52 33.06 -4.66 -7.75
CA LEU A 52 33.93 -5.83 -7.89
C LEU A 52 35.34 -5.41 -8.31
N CYS A 53 35.45 -4.59 -9.35
CA CYS A 53 36.74 -4.18 -9.90
C CYS A 53 37.53 -3.25 -8.97
N SER A 54 36.86 -2.28 -8.32
CA SER A 54 37.56 -1.36 -7.41
C SER A 54 38.06 -2.05 -6.15
N ILE A 55 37.31 -3.03 -5.63
CA ILE A 55 37.74 -3.85 -4.49
C ILE A 55 38.86 -4.80 -4.92
N ALA A 56 38.77 -5.42 -6.11
CA ALA A 56 39.84 -6.27 -6.60
C ALA A 56 41.18 -5.50 -6.73
N LEU A 57 41.14 -4.27 -7.25
CA LEU A 57 42.32 -3.39 -7.30
C LEU A 57 42.83 -2.95 -5.91
N GLN A 58 41.93 -2.82 -4.93
CA GLN A 58 42.29 -2.51 -3.55
C GLN A 58 43.00 -3.69 -2.86
N VAL A 59 42.56 -4.92 -3.16
CA VAL A 59 43.07 -6.16 -2.59
C VAL A 59 44.36 -6.63 -3.27
N ASP A 60 44.52 -6.40 -4.57
CA ASP A 60 45.71 -6.83 -5.34
C ASP A 60 46.94 -5.92 -5.13
N LYS A 61 47.01 -5.20 -4.01
CA LYS A 61 48.18 -4.39 -3.65
C LYS A 61 49.36 -5.29 -3.29
N LYS A 62 50.45 -5.17 -4.05
CA LYS A 62 51.69 -5.94 -3.87
C LYS A 62 52.25 -5.76 -2.45
N GLY A 63 52.43 -6.87 -1.72
CA GLY A 63 53.22 -6.93 -0.48
C GLY A 63 52.44 -7.18 0.81
N GLU A 64 51.11 -7.25 0.76
CA GLU A 64 50.26 -7.60 1.91
C GLU A 64 49.47 -8.88 1.60
N ASP A 65 49.48 -9.86 2.51
CA ASP A 65 48.64 -11.05 2.38
C ASP A 65 47.17 -10.66 2.61
N PHE A 66 46.29 -11.04 1.68
CA PHE A 66 44.87 -10.74 1.80
C PHE A 66 44.17 -11.59 2.87
N GLU A 67 43.58 -10.93 3.86
CA GLU A 67 42.62 -11.50 4.81
C GLU A 67 41.27 -10.78 4.72
N LEU A 68 40.17 -11.53 4.90
CA LEU A 68 38.83 -10.96 4.86
C LEU A 68 38.53 -10.21 6.16
N SER A 69 37.95 -9.02 6.07
CA SER A 69 37.52 -8.21 7.21
C SER A 69 36.07 -7.75 7.08
N GLY A 70 35.40 -7.49 8.21
CA GLY A 70 34.05 -6.92 8.21
C GLY A 70 33.98 -5.54 7.54
N ASP A 71 35.04 -4.73 7.67
CA ASP A 71 35.14 -3.42 7.00
C ASP A 71 35.17 -3.55 5.48
N LEU A 72 35.87 -4.56 4.95
CA LEU A 72 35.88 -4.82 3.51
C LEU A 72 34.48 -5.21 3.01
N ILE A 73 33.77 -6.05 3.77
CA ILE A 73 32.40 -6.45 3.44
C ILE A 73 31.47 -5.22 3.41
N LYS A 74 31.59 -4.34 4.42
CA LYS A 74 30.84 -3.07 4.47
C LYS A 74 31.19 -2.15 3.30
N ASP A 75 32.45 -2.09 2.89
CA ASP A 75 32.87 -1.29 1.72
C ASP A 75 32.36 -1.86 0.39
N ILE A 76 32.34 -3.19 0.22
CA ILE A 76 31.70 -3.86 -0.93
C ILE A 76 30.21 -3.46 -1.00
N HIS A 77 29.48 -3.60 0.11
CA HIS A 77 28.06 -3.26 0.17
C HIS A 77 27.82 -1.77 -0.14
N LYS A 78 28.65 -0.87 0.43
CA LYS A 78 28.60 0.57 0.15
C LYS A 78 28.77 0.88 -1.33
N LYS A 79 29.69 0.20 -2.02
CA LYS A 79 29.93 0.38 -3.45
C LYS A 79 28.81 -0.19 -4.31
N CYS A 80 28.20 -1.31 -3.91
CA CYS A 80 27.04 -1.89 -4.60
C CYS A 80 25.82 -0.95 -4.61
N GLY A 81 25.65 -0.10 -3.59
CA GLY A 81 24.56 0.88 -3.51
C GLY A 81 24.84 2.23 -4.18
N ARG A 82 26.09 2.50 -4.61
CA ARG A 82 26.49 3.82 -5.10
C ARG A 82 25.86 4.14 -6.46
N LYS A 83 25.24 5.32 -6.58
CA LYS A 83 24.56 5.81 -7.81
C LYS A 83 23.36 4.94 -8.25
N VAL A 84 22.81 4.11 -7.38
CA VAL A 84 21.53 3.40 -7.59
C VAL A 84 20.49 4.08 -6.71
N GLU A 85 19.58 4.85 -7.31
CA GLU A 85 18.61 5.70 -6.58
C GLU A 85 17.80 4.89 -5.57
N GLU A 86 17.38 3.68 -5.96
CA GLU A 86 16.55 2.76 -5.16
C GLU A 86 17.25 2.26 -3.88
N LEU A 87 18.58 2.36 -3.81
CA LEU A 87 19.39 1.88 -2.69
C LEU A 87 19.94 3.00 -1.80
N GLN A 88 19.90 4.27 -2.23
CA GLN A 88 20.46 5.38 -1.46
C GLN A 88 19.74 5.58 -0.11
N ASP A 89 18.42 5.41 -0.09
CA ASP A 89 17.59 5.58 1.11
C ASP A 89 17.72 4.43 2.13
N LYS A 90 18.58 3.43 1.86
CA LYS A 90 18.79 2.24 2.72
C LYS A 90 20.11 2.24 3.50
N ASN A 91 20.79 3.39 3.57
CA ASN A 91 22.12 3.60 4.16
C ASN A 91 23.17 2.57 3.70
N PRO A 92 23.64 2.64 2.44
CA PRO A 92 24.65 1.74 1.91
C PRO A 92 25.94 1.74 2.75
N GLY A 93 26.33 0.55 3.21
CA GLY A 93 27.57 0.28 3.95
C GLY A 93 27.39 0.09 5.46
N GLU A 94 26.18 0.32 5.98
CA GLU A 94 25.85 0.06 7.38
C GLU A 94 25.11 -1.27 7.52
N SER A 95 25.52 -2.09 8.50
CA SER A 95 24.74 -3.25 8.92
C SER A 95 23.38 -2.82 9.46
N ARG A 96 22.38 -3.69 9.34
CA ARG A 96 21.06 -3.43 9.93
C ARG A 96 21.13 -3.39 11.45
N GLY A 97 20.35 -2.49 12.05
CA GLY A 97 20.20 -2.38 13.50
C GLY A 97 19.42 -3.57 14.08
N ASP A 98 19.50 -3.73 15.40
CA ASP A 98 18.61 -4.64 16.11
C ASP A 98 17.15 -4.21 15.86
N ASP A 99 16.25 -5.19 15.68
CA ASP A 99 14.82 -5.00 15.38
C ASP A 99 14.47 -4.37 14.01
N GLU A 100 15.41 -4.37 13.04
CA GLU A 100 15.10 -4.09 11.63
C GLU A 100 14.78 -5.39 10.86
N PRO A 101 13.50 -5.75 10.66
CA PRO A 101 13.12 -7.02 10.04
C PRO A 101 13.40 -7.02 8.53
N VAL A 102 14.16 -8.04 8.08
CA VAL A 102 14.35 -8.36 6.67
C VAL A 102 13.82 -9.77 6.43
N SER A 103 12.90 -9.92 5.49
CA SER A 103 12.27 -11.20 5.19
C SER A 103 12.01 -11.39 3.72
N PHE A 104 12.06 -12.64 3.26
CA PHE A 104 11.77 -13.03 1.89
C PHE A 104 11.23 -14.45 1.86
N GLY A 105 10.62 -14.82 0.73
CA GLY A 105 10.08 -16.15 0.54
C GLY A 105 10.99 -17.01 -0.33
N ILE A 106 11.11 -18.29 0.02
CA ILE A 106 12.02 -19.23 -0.65
C ILE A 106 11.18 -20.37 -1.26
N PRO A 107 11.20 -20.57 -2.59
CA PRO A 107 10.52 -21.67 -3.26
C PRO A 107 11.30 -22.99 -3.13
N ALA A 108 10.63 -24.13 -3.38
CA ALA A 108 11.27 -25.44 -3.34
C ALA A 108 12.42 -25.57 -4.38
N SER A 109 12.31 -24.86 -5.51
CA SER A 109 13.34 -24.83 -6.55
C SER A 109 14.68 -24.25 -6.11
N ARG A 110 14.70 -23.53 -4.98
CA ARG A 110 15.89 -22.95 -4.37
C ARG A 110 16.25 -23.62 -3.04
N ALA A 111 15.70 -24.80 -2.78
CA ALA A 111 15.98 -25.60 -1.59
C ALA A 111 16.43 -27.01 -1.95
N SER A 112 17.14 -27.64 -1.03
CA SER A 112 17.43 -29.07 -1.02
C SER A 112 17.19 -29.61 0.39
N ILE A 113 16.97 -30.92 0.52
CA ILE A 113 16.78 -31.55 1.82
C ILE A 113 18.02 -31.33 2.70
N LYS A 114 19.22 -31.57 2.15
CA LYS A 114 20.48 -31.36 2.89
C LYS A 114 20.71 -29.89 3.26
N GLY A 115 20.36 -28.97 2.38
CA GLY A 115 20.50 -27.55 2.66
C GLY A 115 19.53 -27.06 3.74
N ILE A 116 18.31 -27.59 3.80
CA ILE A 116 17.38 -27.36 4.92
C ILE A 116 17.92 -27.96 6.22
N GLU A 117 18.50 -29.17 6.18
CA GLU A 117 19.17 -29.76 7.35
C GLU A 117 20.28 -28.85 7.88
N GLU A 118 21.18 -28.39 7.01
CA GLU A 118 22.26 -27.47 7.40
C GLU A 118 21.73 -26.12 7.87
N PHE A 119 20.66 -25.60 7.27
CA PHE A 119 20.01 -24.33 7.65
C PHE A 119 19.44 -24.38 9.06
N LEU A 120 18.65 -25.43 9.36
CA LEU A 120 18.05 -25.63 10.68
C LEU A 120 19.11 -25.86 11.78
N GLY A 121 20.29 -26.36 11.42
CA GLY A 121 21.42 -26.56 12.31
C GLY A 121 22.25 -25.30 12.62
N LEU A 122 21.97 -24.15 12.00
CA LEU A 122 22.74 -22.93 12.22
C LEU A 122 22.39 -22.27 13.57
N PHE A 123 23.30 -22.40 14.54
CA PHE A 123 23.12 -21.88 15.89
C PHE A 123 22.82 -20.37 15.95
N PHE A 124 23.45 -19.56 15.08
CA PHE A 124 23.23 -18.11 15.09
C PHE A 124 21.81 -17.70 14.67
N LEU A 125 21.05 -18.57 13.97
CA LEU A 125 19.64 -18.30 13.64
C LEU A 125 18.74 -18.45 14.87
N LEU A 126 19.02 -19.44 15.72
CA LEU A 126 18.31 -19.65 16.97
C LEU A 126 18.57 -18.49 17.96
N GLU A 127 19.84 -18.17 18.21
CA GLU A 127 20.25 -17.06 19.09
C GLU A 127 19.82 -15.69 18.55
N GLY A 128 19.85 -15.54 17.23
CA GLY A 128 19.44 -14.33 16.54
C GLY A 128 17.92 -14.10 16.47
N ALA A 129 17.10 -15.00 17.04
CA ALA A 129 15.64 -14.94 16.97
C ALA A 129 15.11 -14.85 15.52
N ALA A 130 15.68 -15.63 14.61
CA ALA A 130 15.17 -15.78 13.25
C ALA A 130 13.86 -16.59 13.23
N GLU A 131 13.05 -16.42 12.19
CA GLU A 131 11.83 -17.21 12.00
C GLU A 131 11.83 -17.85 10.60
N PHE A 132 11.38 -19.10 10.51
CA PHE A 132 11.27 -19.81 9.23
C PHE A 132 10.09 -20.76 9.23
N GLY A 133 9.30 -20.75 8.16
CA GLY A 133 8.25 -21.74 7.94
C GLY A 133 7.15 -21.29 6.98
N PRO A 134 6.08 -22.07 6.85
CA PRO A 134 4.98 -21.76 5.95
C PRO A 134 4.22 -20.52 6.44
N GLY A 135 3.72 -19.73 5.50
CA GLY A 135 2.94 -18.54 5.83
C GLY A 135 2.43 -17.78 4.62
N LYS A 136 1.97 -16.56 4.85
CA LYS A 136 1.53 -15.63 3.81
C LYS A 136 2.06 -14.23 4.07
N ILE A 137 2.30 -13.46 3.00
CA ILE A 137 2.71 -12.06 3.12
C ILE A 137 1.56 -11.23 3.72
N GLY A 138 1.84 -10.54 4.82
CA GLY A 138 0.90 -9.64 5.49
C GLY A 138 0.80 -8.26 4.80
N PRO A 139 -0.15 -7.42 5.21
CA PRO A 139 -0.39 -6.11 4.59
C PRO A 139 0.77 -5.11 4.74
N LEU A 140 1.67 -5.33 5.70
CA LEU A 140 2.87 -4.53 5.93
C LEU A 140 4.12 -5.08 5.21
N GLY A 141 3.98 -6.12 4.38
CA GLY A 141 5.09 -6.76 3.67
C GLY A 141 5.80 -7.87 4.44
N TYR A 142 5.60 -7.98 5.76
CA TYR A 142 6.18 -9.06 6.58
C TYR A 142 5.36 -10.35 6.52
N PRO A 143 6.01 -11.52 6.54
CA PRO A 143 5.33 -12.81 6.56
C PRO A 143 4.57 -13.01 7.88
N LYS A 144 3.36 -13.53 7.76
CA LYS A 144 2.60 -14.10 8.88
C LYS A 144 2.78 -15.61 8.83
N PHE A 145 3.56 -16.14 9.76
CA PHE A 145 3.86 -17.57 9.86
C PHE A 145 2.67 -18.36 10.40
N ASP A 146 2.32 -19.45 9.72
CA ASP A 146 1.41 -20.47 10.24
C ASP A 146 2.15 -21.39 11.23
N LYS A 147 3.45 -21.59 11.00
CA LYS A 147 4.35 -22.33 11.88
C LYS A 147 5.77 -21.73 11.77
N ASN A 148 6.45 -21.58 12.91
CA ASN A 148 7.88 -21.27 12.96
C ASN A 148 8.64 -22.54 13.38
N TYR A 149 9.49 -23.07 12.50
CA TYR A 149 10.25 -24.29 12.70
C TYR A 149 11.41 -24.15 13.70
N PHE A 150 11.88 -22.94 13.99
CA PHE A 150 12.92 -22.72 15.01
C PHE A 150 12.39 -22.80 16.45
N LYS A 151 11.07 -22.71 16.62
CA LYS A 151 10.44 -22.78 17.95
C LYS A 151 10.43 -24.24 18.44
N ASP A 152 11.02 -24.47 19.61
CA ASP A 152 11.13 -25.78 20.27
C ASP A 152 11.86 -26.85 19.43
N LEU A 153 12.77 -26.43 18.53
CA LEU A 153 13.55 -27.32 17.65
C LEU A 153 14.65 -28.04 18.42
N THR A 154 14.71 -29.37 18.30
CA THR A 154 15.85 -30.17 18.80
C THR A 154 16.68 -30.73 17.64
N PRO A 155 18.01 -30.92 17.81
CA PRO A 155 18.88 -31.42 16.75
C PRO A 155 18.44 -32.78 16.16
N GLU A 156 17.86 -33.66 16.98
CA GLU A 156 17.43 -35.01 16.57
C GLU A 156 16.25 -34.98 15.59
N GLN A 157 15.46 -33.90 15.59
CA GLN A 157 14.28 -33.75 14.72
C GLN A 157 14.65 -33.24 13.32
N ILE A 158 15.83 -32.62 13.17
CA ILE A 158 16.20 -31.88 11.96
C ILE A 158 16.14 -32.75 10.67
N PRO A 159 16.67 -33.98 10.63
CA PRO A 159 16.72 -34.75 9.38
C PRO A 159 15.33 -35.10 8.82
N GLU A 160 14.41 -35.59 9.66
CA GLU A 160 13.05 -35.91 9.23
C GLU A 160 12.21 -34.64 8.99
N LEU A 161 12.45 -33.58 9.77
CA LEU A 161 11.80 -32.29 9.55
C LEU A 161 12.20 -31.67 8.20
N ALA A 162 13.47 -31.76 7.81
CA ALA A 162 13.96 -31.20 6.55
C ALA A 162 13.31 -31.87 5.33
N LYS A 163 13.17 -33.20 5.34
CA LYS A 163 12.44 -33.94 4.30
C LYS A 163 10.98 -33.48 4.21
N LYS A 164 10.32 -33.36 5.36
CA LYS A 164 8.94 -32.89 5.43
C LYS A 164 8.78 -31.46 4.91
N ILE A 165 9.67 -30.55 5.32
CA ILE A 165 9.66 -29.16 4.84
C ILE A 165 9.82 -29.13 3.31
N TYR A 166 10.76 -29.88 2.75
CA TYR A 166 10.94 -29.93 1.30
C TYR A 166 9.69 -30.45 0.56
N GLN A 167 9.04 -31.48 1.11
CA GLN A 167 7.77 -32.00 0.59
C GLN A 167 6.66 -30.94 0.65
N ASP A 168 6.52 -30.26 1.78
CA ASP A 168 5.52 -29.19 1.98
C ASP A 168 5.79 -28.00 1.05
N MET A 169 7.06 -27.60 0.86
CA MET A 169 7.47 -26.57 -0.10
C MET A 169 7.13 -26.97 -1.54
N SER A 170 7.25 -28.26 -1.88
CA SER A 170 7.02 -28.76 -3.24
C SER A 170 5.56 -28.99 -3.58
N ALA A 171 4.67 -29.12 -2.58
CA ALA A 171 3.28 -29.52 -2.76
C ALA A 171 2.44 -28.51 -3.57
N ASP A 172 2.67 -27.20 -3.37
CA ASP A 172 1.94 -26.13 -4.06
C ASP A 172 2.63 -25.65 -5.35
N GLY A 173 3.67 -26.38 -5.79
CA GLY A 173 4.43 -26.11 -7.01
C GLY A 173 5.87 -25.68 -6.74
N HIS A 174 6.80 -26.25 -7.48
CA HIS A 174 8.23 -26.16 -7.20
C HIS A 174 8.82 -24.73 -7.23
N SER A 175 8.36 -23.89 -8.15
CA SER A 175 8.75 -22.47 -8.24
C SER A 175 7.82 -21.52 -7.48
N ASN A 176 6.76 -22.03 -6.84
CA ASN A 176 5.86 -21.22 -6.01
C ASN A 176 6.42 -21.09 -4.59
N THR A 177 6.09 -19.99 -3.94
CA THR A 177 6.63 -19.67 -2.61
C THR A 177 5.55 -19.81 -1.54
N THR A 178 5.70 -20.82 -0.69
CA THR A 178 4.83 -21.07 0.48
C THR A 178 5.55 -20.83 1.81
N HIS A 179 6.88 -20.91 1.79
CA HIS A 179 7.74 -20.78 2.96
C HIS A 179 8.48 -19.44 2.94
N PHE A 180 8.52 -18.80 4.11
CA PHE A 180 9.15 -17.51 4.31
C PHE A 180 10.26 -17.64 5.35
N TYR A 181 11.23 -16.76 5.24
CA TYR A 181 12.33 -16.61 6.18
C TYR A 181 12.38 -15.16 6.66
N LEU A 182 12.46 -14.95 7.96
CA LEU A 182 12.72 -13.69 8.62
C LEU A 182 14.09 -13.77 9.29
N ALA A 183 15.01 -12.91 8.85
CA ALA A 183 16.40 -12.94 9.26
C ALA A 183 16.60 -12.69 10.76
N ALA A 184 17.77 -13.07 11.27
CA ALA A 184 18.15 -12.94 12.68
C ALA A 184 18.06 -11.47 13.16
N GLN A 185 17.15 -11.12 14.08
CA GLN A 185 16.86 -9.75 14.47
C GLN A 185 17.83 -9.14 15.49
N LYS A 186 18.77 -9.94 16.03
CA LYS A 186 19.68 -9.53 17.11
C LYS A 186 21.13 -9.91 16.80
N ASN A 187 22.06 -9.11 17.30
CA ASN A 187 23.51 -9.39 17.30
C ASN A 187 24.11 -9.58 15.89
N VAL A 188 23.54 -8.92 14.87
CA VAL A 188 23.91 -9.11 13.46
C VAL A 188 25.39 -8.83 13.20
N ASP A 189 25.90 -7.68 13.66
CA ASP A 189 27.31 -7.31 13.51
C ASP A 189 28.25 -8.31 14.20
N MET A 190 27.86 -8.82 15.37
CA MET A 190 28.66 -9.82 16.10
C MET A 190 28.76 -11.13 15.32
N PHE A 191 27.64 -11.61 14.76
CA PHE A 191 27.63 -12.81 13.94
C PHE A 191 28.41 -12.62 12.63
N LEU A 192 28.31 -11.45 12.00
CA LEU A 192 29.08 -11.11 10.80
C LEU A 192 30.59 -11.20 11.06
N GLU A 193 31.07 -10.65 12.17
CA GLU A 193 32.48 -10.73 12.58
C GLU A 193 32.90 -12.17 12.94
N ALA A 194 32.05 -12.92 13.62
CA ALA A 194 32.34 -14.31 13.98
C ALA A 194 32.49 -15.21 12.75
N ILE A 195 31.58 -15.09 11.77
CA ILE A 195 31.65 -15.80 10.49
C ILE A 195 32.96 -15.43 9.77
N THR A 196 33.32 -14.15 9.74
CA THR A 196 34.55 -13.66 9.08
C THR A 196 35.81 -14.24 9.69
N ARG A 197 35.90 -14.31 11.02
CA ARG A 197 37.02 -14.97 11.70
C ARG A 197 37.06 -16.47 11.42
N SER A 198 35.89 -17.12 11.36
CA SER A 198 35.79 -18.54 11.03
C SER A 198 36.28 -18.83 9.60
N TYR A 199 35.93 -17.98 8.63
CA TYR A 199 36.43 -18.08 7.25
C TYR A 199 37.95 -18.02 7.21
N ASN A 200 38.56 -16.97 7.77
CA ASN A 200 40.02 -16.80 7.74
C ASN A 200 40.77 -17.96 8.41
N LYS A 201 40.17 -18.58 9.45
CA LYS A 201 40.74 -19.76 10.11
C LYS A 201 40.65 -21.01 9.23
N GLU A 202 39.47 -21.28 8.67
CA GLU A 202 39.23 -22.50 7.90
C GLU A 202 39.94 -22.47 6.54
N ILE A 203 40.01 -21.31 5.87
CA ILE A 203 40.65 -21.21 4.55
C ILE A 203 42.17 -21.44 4.61
N LYS A 204 42.81 -21.07 5.73
CA LYS A 204 44.23 -21.35 5.99
C LYS A 204 44.49 -22.84 6.25
N ALA A 205 43.50 -23.57 6.76
CA ALA A 205 43.60 -25.00 7.02
C ALA A 205 43.30 -25.86 5.78
N ALA A 206 42.67 -25.30 4.75
CA ALA A 206 42.34 -26.01 3.52
C ALA A 206 43.55 -26.08 2.56
N HIS A 207 43.86 -27.30 2.09
CA HIS A 207 45.06 -27.56 1.29
C HIS A 207 44.74 -27.73 -0.20
N THR A 208 43.63 -28.38 -0.53
CA THR A 208 43.21 -28.59 -1.93
C THR A 208 42.29 -27.48 -2.42
N ILE A 209 42.20 -27.30 -3.74
CA ILE A 209 41.27 -26.33 -4.34
C ILE A 209 39.81 -26.67 -3.98
N ASP A 210 39.46 -27.95 -3.93
CA ASP A 210 38.10 -28.40 -3.57
C ASP A 210 37.76 -28.13 -2.10
N GLU A 211 38.69 -28.38 -1.17
CA GLU A 211 38.52 -28.01 0.24
C GLU A 211 38.34 -26.50 0.40
N LYS A 212 39.16 -25.70 -0.29
CA LYS A 212 39.05 -24.24 -0.26
C LYS A 212 37.72 -23.78 -0.83
N LEU A 213 37.27 -24.37 -1.94
CA LEU A 213 35.99 -24.02 -2.56
C LEU A 213 34.81 -24.37 -1.65
N ARG A 214 34.89 -25.48 -0.91
CA ARG A 214 33.90 -25.85 0.11
C ARG A 214 33.86 -24.85 1.26
N VAL A 215 35.02 -24.40 1.76
CA VAL A 215 35.11 -23.35 2.79
C VAL A 215 34.52 -22.04 2.29
N ILE A 216 34.83 -21.63 1.06
CA ILE A 216 34.26 -20.44 0.42
C ILE A 216 32.74 -20.58 0.31
N ALA A 217 32.23 -21.68 -0.26
CA ALA A 217 30.80 -21.91 -0.43
C ALA A 217 30.04 -21.87 0.91
N LYS A 218 30.56 -22.56 1.94
CA LYS A 218 30.01 -22.59 3.29
C LYS A 218 29.91 -21.19 3.91
N HIS A 219 30.95 -20.38 3.83
CA HIS A 219 30.94 -19.07 4.49
C HIS A 219 30.17 -18.01 3.70
N ILE A 220 30.18 -18.04 2.37
CA ILE A 220 29.28 -17.21 1.55
C ILE A 220 27.82 -17.54 1.86
N ARG A 221 27.49 -18.82 2.03
CA ARG A 221 26.17 -19.27 2.49
C ARG A 221 25.81 -18.67 3.85
N TYR A 222 26.73 -18.66 4.82
CA TYR A 222 26.47 -18.09 6.14
C TYR A 222 26.25 -16.58 6.10
N TYR A 223 27.01 -15.86 5.26
CA TYR A 223 26.81 -14.43 5.05
C TYR A 223 25.46 -14.12 4.42
N GLU A 224 25.06 -14.87 3.39
CA GLU A 224 23.76 -14.71 2.77
C GLU A 224 22.67 -15.01 3.79
N VAL A 225 22.68 -16.17 4.46
CA VAL A 225 21.66 -16.53 5.45
C VAL A 225 21.54 -15.50 6.58
N LEU A 226 22.63 -14.92 7.09
CA LEU A 226 22.58 -13.88 8.12
C LEU A 226 21.84 -12.61 7.67
N HIS A 227 21.83 -12.32 6.37
CA HIS A 227 21.20 -11.15 5.76
C HIS A 227 21.59 -9.84 6.47
N SER A 228 22.88 -9.55 6.59
CA SER A 228 23.38 -8.46 7.46
C SER A 228 22.97 -7.05 7.03
N PHE A 229 22.55 -6.86 5.78
CA PHE A 229 22.19 -5.56 5.22
C PHE A 229 20.71 -5.48 4.89
N ARG A 230 20.18 -4.24 4.80
CA ARG A 230 18.77 -3.95 4.48
C ARG A 230 18.38 -4.38 3.06
N ASP A 231 19.34 -4.47 2.15
CA ASP A 231 19.17 -4.89 0.76
C ASP A 231 20.52 -5.34 0.19
N ALA A 232 20.56 -5.78 -1.08
CA ALA A 232 21.75 -6.07 -1.86
C ALA A 232 22.71 -7.10 -1.23
N ASN A 233 22.22 -7.98 -0.34
CA ASN A 233 22.99 -9.08 0.25
C ASN A 233 23.57 -9.99 -0.85
N GLY A 234 22.74 -10.55 -1.73
CA GLY A 234 23.21 -11.38 -2.85
C GLY A 234 24.22 -10.69 -3.78
N ARG A 235 24.07 -9.39 -4.06
CA ARG A 235 25.07 -8.63 -4.85
C ARG A 235 26.40 -8.50 -4.12
N THR A 236 26.36 -8.25 -2.81
CA THR A 236 27.52 -8.07 -1.95
C THR A 236 28.27 -9.39 -1.76
N PHE A 237 27.55 -10.44 -1.37
CA PHE A 237 28.16 -11.71 -0.98
C PHE A 237 28.41 -12.64 -2.18
N VAL A 238 27.41 -12.83 -3.05
CA VAL A 238 27.51 -13.81 -4.16
C VAL A 238 28.14 -13.20 -5.41
N ASN A 239 27.72 -12.01 -5.84
CA ASN A 239 28.24 -11.44 -7.09
C ASN A 239 29.60 -10.73 -6.92
N ASN A 240 29.94 -10.28 -5.70
CA ASN A 240 31.19 -9.56 -5.42
C ASN A 240 32.15 -10.38 -4.56
N LEU A 241 31.82 -10.60 -3.28
CA LEU A 241 32.74 -11.21 -2.33
C LEU A 241 33.20 -12.61 -2.78
N LEU A 242 32.27 -13.48 -3.16
CA LEU A 242 32.60 -14.81 -3.71
C LEU A 242 33.59 -14.70 -4.87
N ASN A 243 33.38 -13.80 -5.82
CA ASN A 243 34.28 -13.64 -6.97
C ASN A 243 35.68 -13.17 -6.57
N ILE A 244 35.82 -12.32 -5.56
CA ILE A 244 37.13 -11.96 -4.98
C ILE A 244 37.81 -13.20 -4.40
N LEU A 245 37.08 -14.01 -3.62
CA LEU A 245 37.62 -15.21 -2.99
C LEU A 245 37.99 -16.30 -4.02
N LEU A 246 37.23 -16.43 -5.12
CA LEU A 246 37.56 -17.32 -6.24
C LEU A 246 38.84 -16.85 -6.95
N MET A 247 38.93 -15.56 -7.26
CA MET A 247 40.10 -15.00 -7.95
C MET A 247 41.37 -15.09 -7.09
N GLN A 248 41.25 -15.04 -5.75
CA GLN A 248 42.35 -15.29 -4.83
C GLN A 248 42.92 -16.71 -4.99
N GLN A 249 42.09 -17.70 -5.31
CA GLN A 249 42.53 -19.07 -5.56
C GLN A 249 42.96 -19.33 -7.02
N GLY A 250 43.02 -18.29 -7.85
CA GLY A 250 43.38 -18.41 -9.27
C GLY A 250 42.26 -19.01 -10.12
N LEU A 251 41.01 -18.99 -9.64
CA LEU A 251 39.85 -19.47 -10.38
C LEU A 251 39.15 -18.32 -11.13
N PRO A 252 38.42 -18.62 -12.22
CA PRO A 252 37.56 -17.65 -12.89
C PRO A 252 36.44 -17.12 -11.97
N PRO A 253 35.93 -15.90 -12.21
CA PRO A 253 34.69 -15.45 -11.58
C PRO A 253 33.51 -16.31 -12.03
N ALA A 254 32.44 -16.35 -11.24
CA ALA A 254 31.28 -17.21 -11.43
C ALA A 254 30.16 -16.50 -12.23
N THR A 255 29.75 -17.08 -13.37
CA THR A 255 28.60 -16.66 -14.17
C THR A 255 27.40 -17.57 -13.86
N PHE A 256 26.45 -17.13 -13.03
CA PHE A 256 25.37 -17.99 -12.53
C PHE A 256 24.14 -18.06 -13.44
N TYR A 257 23.48 -19.24 -13.48
CA TYR A 257 22.11 -19.37 -13.99
C TYR A 257 21.06 -18.88 -12.98
N GLU A 258 21.20 -19.32 -11.72
CA GLU A 258 20.36 -18.95 -10.58
C GLU A 258 21.26 -18.88 -9.34
N PRO A 259 21.73 -17.67 -8.96
CA PRO A 259 22.58 -17.50 -7.79
C PRO A 259 21.80 -17.55 -6.47
N ASN A 260 20.47 -17.41 -6.47
CA ASN A 260 19.68 -17.29 -5.23
C ASN A 260 19.38 -18.66 -4.57
N VAL A 261 20.42 -19.46 -4.34
CA VAL A 261 20.36 -20.77 -3.66
C VAL A 261 21.22 -20.85 -2.40
N PHE A 262 21.96 -19.79 -2.08
CA PHE A 262 22.84 -19.72 -0.91
C PHE A 262 22.10 -19.70 0.44
N ASP A 263 20.76 -19.80 0.45
CA ASP A 263 19.97 -19.97 1.67
C ASP A 263 19.79 -21.45 2.04
N LEU A 264 19.11 -22.21 1.18
CA LEU A 264 18.62 -23.56 1.46
C LEU A 264 19.28 -24.67 0.63
N TYR A 265 20.46 -24.41 0.04
CA TYR A 265 21.36 -25.46 -0.46
C TYR A 265 22.48 -25.73 0.56
N SER A 266 22.95 -26.98 0.60
CA SER A 266 24.08 -27.35 1.45
C SER A 266 25.41 -26.84 0.89
N ALA A 267 26.44 -26.75 1.73
CA ALA A 267 27.78 -26.33 1.29
C ALA A 267 28.33 -27.20 0.13
N ASP A 268 28.11 -28.52 0.17
CA ASP A 268 28.61 -29.44 -0.86
C ASP A 268 27.86 -29.28 -2.19
N GLU A 269 26.55 -29.01 -2.14
CA GLU A 269 25.75 -28.74 -3.34
C GLU A 269 26.12 -27.39 -3.94
N LEU A 270 26.37 -26.37 -3.11
CA LEU A 270 26.83 -25.05 -3.55
C LEU A 270 28.20 -25.11 -4.24
N VAL A 271 29.09 -26.02 -3.84
CA VAL A 271 30.35 -26.25 -4.59
C VAL A 271 30.06 -26.64 -6.04
N VAL A 272 29.08 -27.52 -6.29
CA VAL A 272 28.69 -27.91 -7.65
C VAL A 272 28.08 -26.74 -8.41
N VAL A 273 27.23 -25.93 -7.74
CA VAL A 273 26.63 -24.72 -8.33
C VAL A 273 27.70 -23.70 -8.72
N ILE A 274 28.68 -23.45 -7.85
CA ILE A 274 29.79 -22.53 -8.11
C ILE A 274 30.66 -23.04 -9.25
N LYS A 275 31.01 -24.33 -9.27
CA LYS A 275 31.80 -24.91 -10.36
C LYS A 275 31.07 -24.84 -11.70
N GLU A 276 29.74 -25.04 -11.72
CA GLU A 276 28.94 -24.86 -12.93
C GLU A 276 28.98 -23.40 -13.41
N ALA A 277 28.92 -22.44 -12.49
CA ALA A 277 29.05 -21.02 -12.81
C ALA A 277 30.47 -20.62 -13.28
N ILE A 278 31.52 -21.25 -12.75
CA ILE A 278 32.90 -21.12 -13.24
C ILE A 278 33.00 -21.70 -14.67
N PHE A 279 32.40 -22.87 -14.91
CA PHE A 279 32.35 -23.49 -16.24
C PHE A 279 31.69 -22.56 -17.26
N ASN A 280 30.58 -21.90 -16.90
CA ASN A 280 29.94 -20.89 -17.75
C ASN A 280 30.88 -19.75 -18.16
N THR A 281 31.67 -19.23 -17.21
CA THR A 281 32.65 -18.18 -17.50
C THR A 281 33.71 -18.67 -18.48
N VAL A 282 34.23 -19.89 -18.30
CA VAL A 282 35.19 -20.51 -19.23
C VAL A 282 34.56 -20.67 -20.61
N GLU A 283 33.33 -21.16 -20.69
CA GLU A 283 32.60 -21.31 -21.95
C GLU A 283 32.41 -19.98 -22.68
N ILE A 284 32.06 -18.90 -21.96
CA ILE A 284 31.92 -17.56 -22.54
C ILE A 284 33.25 -17.07 -23.11
N ILE A 285 34.35 -17.23 -22.37
CA ILE A 285 35.70 -16.85 -22.82
C ILE A 285 36.10 -17.65 -24.06
N GLU A 286 35.90 -18.98 -24.07
CA GLU A 286 36.25 -19.82 -25.22
C GLU A 286 35.38 -19.54 -26.45
N LYS A 287 34.07 -19.38 -26.27
CA LYS A 287 33.13 -19.05 -27.36
C LYS A 287 33.38 -17.65 -27.92
N SER A 288 33.83 -16.70 -27.10
CA SER A 288 34.19 -15.34 -27.56
C SER A 288 35.28 -15.35 -28.63
N LYS A 289 36.23 -16.30 -28.55
CA LYS A 289 37.29 -16.47 -29.55
C LYS A 289 36.74 -16.87 -30.93
N LYS A 290 35.57 -17.53 -30.95
CA LYS A 290 34.83 -17.94 -32.17
C LYS A 290 33.79 -16.90 -32.62
N LYS A 291 33.59 -15.81 -31.86
CA LYS A 291 32.60 -14.74 -32.09
C LYS A 291 31.13 -15.19 -32.12
N ASP A 292 30.81 -16.32 -31.50
CA ASP A 292 29.44 -16.85 -31.40
C ASP A 292 29.19 -17.34 -29.97
N ILE A 293 28.59 -16.47 -29.15
CA ILE A 293 28.26 -16.78 -27.75
C ILE A 293 26.77 -17.04 -27.66
N SER A 294 26.41 -18.32 -27.73
CA SER A 294 25.07 -18.81 -27.37
C SER A 294 25.15 -19.61 -26.08
N LEU A 295 24.42 -19.16 -25.06
CA LEU A 295 24.27 -19.84 -23.78
C LEU A 295 22.91 -19.47 -23.17
N TYR A 296 22.25 -20.46 -22.54
CA TYR A 296 20.93 -20.30 -21.93
C TYR A 296 19.84 -19.76 -22.86
N GLY A 297 19.88 -20.17 -24.13
CA GLY A 297 18.87 -19.81 -25.13
C GLY A 297 18.86 -18.33 -25.51
N TYR A 298 19.94 -17.59 -25.20
CA TYR A 298 20.08 -16.18 -25.55
C TYR A 298 21.28 -15.97 -26.49
N HIS A 299 21.08 -15.10 -27.49
CA HIS A 299 22.09 -14.70 -28.45
C HIS A 299 22.08 -13.17 -28.54
N SER A 300 23.21 -12.53 -28.19
CA SER A 300 23.30 -11.07 -28.17
C SER A 300 23.26 -10.51 -29.59
N SER A 301 22.30 -9.63 -29.89
CA SER A 301 22.32 -8.93 -31.17
C SER A 301 23.49 -7.93 -31.26
N LEU A 302 23.77 -7.40 -32.45
CA LEU A 302 24.76 -6.33 -32.58
C LEU A 302 24.32 -5.08 -31.80
N GLU A 303 23.03 -4.76 -31.84
CA GLU A 303 22.45 -3.62 -31.12
C GLU A 303 22.57 -3.78 -29.60
N ASP A 304 22.35 -4.98 -29.07
CA ASP A 304 22.51 -5.24 -27.63
C ASP A 304 23.94 -5.01 -27.15
N ARG A 305 24.92 -5.46 -27.95
CA ARG A 305 26.35 -5.31 -27.63
C ARG A 305 26.79 -3.86 -27.72
N GLU A 306 26.43 -3.15 -28.79
CA GLU A 306 26.75 -1.73 -28.93
C GLU A 306 26.05 -0.86 -27.89
N GLY A 307 24.78 -1.18 -27.59
CA GLY A 307 24.00 -0.51 -26.56
C GLY A 307 24.63 -0.68 -25.18
N PHE A 308 25.03 -1.91 -24.84
CA PHE A 308 25.72 -2.19 -23.59
C PHE A 308 27.06 -1.43 -23.50
N MET A 309 27.88 -1.48 -24.54
CA MET A 309 29.17 -0.79 -24.54
C MET A 309 29.05 0.74 -24.41
N LYS A 310 27.95 1.34 -24.88
CA LYS A 310 27.64 2.77 -24.65
C LYS A 310 27.19 3.06 -23.21
N MET A 311 26.55 2.10 -22.56
CA MET A 311 26.07 2.21 -21.17
C MET A 311 27.18 1.92 -20.15
N LEU A 312 28.16 1.09 -20.52
CA LEU A 312 29.24 0.62 -19.66
C LEU A 312 30.08 1.79 -19.13
N ASP A 313 30.02 2.01 -17.80
CA ASP A 313 30.78 3.05 -17.09
C ASP A 313 31.36 2.46 -15.80
N SER A 314 32.58 1.94 -15.89
CA SER A 314 33.36 1.46 -14.74
C SER A 314 34.84 1.79 -14.92
N PRO A 315 35.34 2.89 -14.32
CA PRO A 315 36.75 3.25 -14.37
C PRO A 315 37.69 2.18 -13.81
N ALA A 316 37.28 1.47 -12.74
CA ALA A 316 38.08 0.41 -12.16
C ALA A 316 38.22 -0.79 -13.12
N TYR A 317 37.15 -1.15 -13.84
CA TYR A 317 37.19 -2.21 -14.84
C TYR A 317 38.12 -1.85 -16.01
N THR A 318 38.05 -0.63 -16.53
CA THR A 318 38.97 -0.14 -17.57
C THR A 318 40.43 -0.24 -17.14
N LYS A 319 40.73 0.11 -15.88
CA LYS A 319 42.09 0.00 -15.34
C LYS A 319 42.59 -1.46 -15.29
N ILE A 320 41.76 -2.41 -14.86
CA ILE A 320 42.11 -3.84 -14.86
C ILE A 320 42.38 -4.33 -16.30
N ARG A 321 41.61 -3.83 -17.27
CA ARG A 321 41.77 -4.18 -18.69
C ARG A 321 43.10 -3.68 -19.28
N GLU A 322 43.58 -2.53 -18.83
CA GLU A 322 44.85 -1.93 -19.23
C GLU A 322 46.06 -2.52 -18.50
N GLU A 323 45.86 -3.21 -17.37
CA GLU A 323 46.94 -3.72 -16.53
C GLU A 323 47.72 -4.88 -17.16
N ASP A 324 49.05 -4.80 -17.18
CA ASP A 324 49.91 -5.86 -17.72
C ASP A 324 50.06 -7.03 -16.73
N LEU A 325 49.34 -8.11 -17.02
CA LEU A 325 49.35 -9.36 -16.25
C LEU A 325 50.43 -10.36 -16.72
N LEU A 326 51.48 -9.88 -17.40
CA LEU A 326 52.57 -10.70 -17.98
C LEU A 326 53.37 -11.52 -16.95
N TYR A 327 53.23 -11.20 -15.66
CA TYR A 327 53.90 -11.88 -14.57
C TYR A 327 53.14 -13.14 -14.09
N LEU A 328 51.93 -13.40 -14.60
CA LEU A 328 51.12 -14.58 -14.27
C LEU A 328 51.37 -15.71 -15.28
N ASP A 329 51.48 -16.96 -14.78
CA ASP A 329 51.52 -18.15 -15.62
C ASP A 329 50.11 -18.54 -16.07
N HIS A 330 49.75 -18.11 -17.29
CA HIS A 330 48.44 -18.33 -17.88
C HIS A 330 48.12 -19.82 -18.12
N GLU A 331 49.10 -20.64 -18.50
CA GLU A 331 48.87 -22.07 -18.78
C GLU A 331 48.55 -22.83 -17.49
N THR A 332 49.27 -22.52 -16.40
CA THR A 332 48.99 -23.12 -15.09
C THR A 332 47.62 -22.71 -14.55
N LEU A 333 47.21 -21.44 -14.70
CA LEU A 333 45.88 -21.00 -14.27
C LEU A 333 44.75 -21.70 -15.04
N GLN A 334 44.90 -21.83 -16.36
CA GLN A 334 43.92 -22.56 -17.18
C GLN A 334 43.84 -24.05 -16.81
N ARG A 335 44.99 -24.68 -16.56
CA ARG A 335 45.06 -26.08 -16.11
C ARG A 335 44.39 -26.27 -14.75
N ASN A 336 44.70 -25.43 -13.77
CA ASN A 336 44.07 -25.49 -12.45
C ASN A 336 42.54 -25.31 -12.51
N ALA A 337 42.06 -24.40 -13.36
CA ALA A 337 40.63 -24.23 -13.60
C ALA A 337 40.01 -25.48 -14.22
N LYS A 338 40.65 -26.11 -15.21
CA LYS A 338 40.18 -27.37 -15.81
C LYS A 338 40.14 -28.52 -14.80
N ASP A 339 41.17 -28.65 -13.98
CA ASP A 339 41.27 -29.71 -12.96
C ASP A 339 40.14 -29.56 -11.92
N CYS A 340 39.85 -28.33 -11.48
CA CYS A 340 38.72 -28.03 -10.59
C CYS A 340 37.36 -28.47 -11.19
N LEU A 341 37.20 -28.27 -12.50
CA LEU A 341 35.96 -28.56 -13.23
C LEU A 341 35.80 -30.04 -13.65
N ALA A 342 36.87 -30.85 -13.57
CA ALA A 342 36.86 -32.24 -14.04
C ALA A 342 35.73 -33.08 -13.39
N SER A 343 35.49 -32.87 -12.10
CA SER A 343 34.41 -33.53 -11.34
C SER A 343 33.00 -33.32 -11.90
N LEU A 344 32.74 -32.21 -12.61
CA LEU A 344 31.41 -31.92 -13.16
C LEU A 344 31.07 -32.73 -14.40
N ILE A 345 32.08 -33.22 -15.12
CA ILE A 345 31.88 -33.91 -16.40
C ILE A 345 31.10 -35.20 -16.21
N ALA A 346 31.27 -35.87 -15.06
CA ALA A 346 30.60 -37.12 -14.75
C ALA A 346 29.14 -36.95 -14.25
N LEU A 347 28.74 -35.74 -13.85
CA LEU A 347 27.42 -35.49 -13.28
C LEU A 347 26.39 -35.23 -14.39
N TYR A 348 25.33 -36.05 -14.42
CA TYR A 348 24.19 -35.95 -15.36
C TYR A 348 24.60 -35.52 -16.78
N PRO A 349 25.51 -36.30 -17.42
CA PRO A 349 26.19 -35.90 -18.65
C PRO A 349 25.25 -35.50 -19.79
N LEU A 350 24.14 -36.21 -19.98
CA LEU A 350 23.20 -35.91 -21.06
C LEU A 350 22.46 -34.59 -20.83
N HIS A 351 22.07 -34.30 -19.59
CA HIS A 351 21.46 -33.01 -19.22
C HIS A 351 22.42 -31.84 -19.44
N ARG A 352 23.69 -31.98 -19.03
CA ARG A 352 24.70 -30.92 -19.26
C ARG A 352 24.96 -30.73 -20.74
N ARG A 353 25.10 -31.80 -21.51
CA ARG A 353 25.32 -31.71 -22.97
C ARG A 353 24.13 -31.10 -23.70
N ALA A 354 22.89 -31.30 -23.22
CA ALA A 354 21.74 -30.59 -23.78
C ALA A 354 21.85 -29.06 -23.67
N VAL A 355 22.59 -28.56 -22.66
CA VAL A 355 22.86 -27.13 -22.44
C VAL A 355 24.05 -26.63 -23.26
N TYR A 356 25.16 -27.35 -23.26
CA TYR A 356 26.43 -26.80 -23.76
C TYR A 356 26.87 -27.32 -25.14
N LEU A 357 26.43 -28.52 -25.55
CA LEU A 357 26.90 -29.14 -26.79
C LEU A 357 26.11 -28.64 -28.00
N SER A 358 26.81 -28.05 -28.96
CA SER A 358 26.23 -27.51 -30.20
C SER A 358 26.61 -28.26 -31.47
N ASP A 359 27.64 -29.12 -31.45
CA ASP A 359 28.06 -29.88 -32.63
C ASP A 359 27.15 -31.09 -32.87
N SER A 360 26.49 -31.13 -34.03
CA SER A 360 25.53 -32.18 -34.42
C SER A 360 26.13 -33.59 -34.50
N SER A 361 27.42 -33.72 -34.86
CA SER A 361 28.07 -35.02 -35.06
C SER A 361 28.34 -35.73 -33.73
N ASP A 362 28.83 -34.98 -32.74
CA ASP A 362 29.08 -35.45 -31.38
C ASP A 362 27.79 -35.79 -30.63
N ILE A 363 26.69 -35.07 -30.90
CA ILE A 363 25.40 -35.27 -30.21
C ILE A 363 24.86 -36.67 -30.42
N LYS A 364 24.86 -37.17 -31.67
CA LYS A 364 24.26 -38.47 -32.00
C LYS A 364 24.92 -39.64 -31.28
N GLU A 365 26.26 -39.69 -31.32
CA GLU A 365 27.03 -40.72 -30.62
C GLU A 365 26.83 -40.60 -29.11
N PHE A 366 26.87 -39.38 -28.57
CA PHE A 366 26.74 -39.15 -27.14
C PHE A 366 25.38 -39.53 -26.58
N VAL A 367 24.29 -39.21 -27.27
CA VAL A 367 22.93 -39.58 -26.84
C VAL A 367 22.78 -41.10 -26.85
N SER A 368 23.27 -41.78 -27.90
CA SER A 368 23.24 -43.25 -28.01
C SER A 368 24.02 -43.93 -26.87
N MET A 369 25.14 -43.36 -26.43
CA MET A 369 25.90 -43.88 -25.29
C MET A 369 25.21 -43.63 -23.92
N ASN A 370 24.23 -42.73 -23.86
CA ASN A 370 23.58 -42.30 -22.62
C ASN A 370 22.05 -42.49 -22.64
N GLU A 371 21.55 -43.50 -23.36
CA GLU A 371 20.11 -43.77 -23.54
C GLU A 371 19.33 -43.82 -22.21
N SER A 372 19.93 -44.38 -21.15
CA SER A 372 19.30 -44.46 -19.82
C SER A 372 18.95 -43.10 -19.19
N GLN A 373 19.53 -42.00 -19.67
CA GLN A 373 19.27 -40.64 -19.17
C GLN A 373 18.21 -39.87 -19.96
N ILE A 374 17.79 -40.35 -21.14
CA ILE A 374 16.92 -39.63 -22.08
C ILE A 374 15.62 -39.14 -21.41
N ASN A 375 15.03 -39.98 -20.56
CA ASN A 375 13.77 -39.69 -19.86
C ASN A 375 13.97 -39.43 -18.35
N LYS A 376 15.22 -39.33 -17.88
CA LYS A 376 15.52 -39.17 -16.45
C LYS A 376 15.33 -37.72 -16.01
N ARG A 377 14.60 -37.51 -14.91
CA ARG A 377 14.54 -36.23 -14.20
C ARG A 377 15.65 -36.18 -13.15
N ILE A 378 16.26 -35.00 -12.97
CA ILE A 378 17.26 -34.80 -11.93
C ILE A 378 16.58 -34.49 -10.59
N GLU A 379 17.04 -35.12 -9.52
CA GLU A 379 16.50 -34.93 -8.17
C GLU A 379 17.04 -33.66 -7.50
N GLN A 380 16.45 -33.30 -6.36
CA GLN A 380 16.85 -32.16 -5.54
C GLN A 380 18.32 -32.25 -5.09
N GLY A 381 18.98 -31.10 -4.92
CA GLY A 381 20.40 -30.98 -4.56
C GLY A 381 21.36 -30.81 -5.74
N ALA A 382 20.93 -31.08 -6.98
CA ALA A 382 21.64 -30.63 -8.17
C ALA A 382 21.44 -29.12 -8.40
N PRO A 383 22.26 -28.43 -9.23
CA PRO A 383 22.04 -27.03 -9.55
C PRO A 383 20.61 -26.76 -10.08
N PRO A 384 19.96 -25.63 -9.72
CA PRO A 384 18.53 -25.40 -9.96
C PRO A 384 18.05 -25.55 -11.39
N LEU A 385 18.93 -25.27 -12.36
CA LEU A 385 18.64 -25.45 -13.79
C LEU A 385 18.18 -26.89 -14.09
N TYR A 386 18.77 -27.89 -13.43
CA TYR A 386 18.60 -29.29 -13.76
C TYR A 386 17.43 -29.95 -13.02
N VAL A 387 17.14 -29.49 -11.80
CA VAL A 387 16.18 -30.14 -10.89
C VAL A 387 14.80 -30.27 -11.54
N GLY A 388 14.28 -31.51 -11.54
CA GLY A 388 13.01 -31.89 -12.12
C GLY A 388 13.01 -32.06 -13.64
N LYS A 389 14.09 -31.71 -14.36
CA LYS A 389 14.08 -31.64 -15.83
C LYS A 389 14.68 -32.88 -16.49
N THR A 390 14.14 -33.22 -17.66
CA THR A 390 14.75 -34.18 -18.59
C THR A 390 15.72 -33.47 -19.54
N PRO A 391 16.61 -34.20 -20.24
CA PRO A 391 17.44 -33.60 -21.28
C PRO A 391 16.63 -32.89 -22.37
N MET A 392 15.44 -33.39 -22.72
CA MET A 392 14.57 -32.76 -23.70
C MET A 392 14.04 -31.39 -23.23
N HIS A 393 13.66 -31.27 -21.96
CA HIS A 393 13.26 -29.97 -21.39
C HIS A 393 14.40 -28.95 -21.54
N LEU A 394 15.62 -29.34 -21.18
CA LEU A 394 16.80 -28.49 -21.30
C LEU A 394 17.08 -28.15 -22.78
N ALA A 395 17.11 -29.14 -23.67
CA ALA A 395 17.34 -28.91 -25.10
C ALA A 395 16.38 -27.88 -25.69
N VAL A 396 15.09 -27.96 -25.34
CA VAL A 396 14.06 -27.00 -25.77
C VAL A 396 14.28 -25.61 -25.15
N MET A 397 14.54 -25.52 -23.84
CA MET A 397 14.81 -24.25 -23.16
C MET A 397 16.04 -23.53 -23.73
N MET A 398 17.05 -24.30 -24.15
CA MET A 398 18.31 -23.80 -24.69
C MET A 398 18.25 -23.51 -26.19
N CYS A 399 17.11 -23.79 -26.84
CA CYS A 399 16.94 -23.74 -28.28
C CYS A 399 17.94 -24.63 -29.05
N ASN A 400 18.37 -25.75 -28.45
CA ASN A 400 19.33 -26.67 -29.03
C ASN A 400 18.66 -27.63 -30.02
N MET A 401 18.47 -27.16 -31.26
CA MET A 401 17.80 -27.89 -32.34
C MET A 401 18.39 -29.29 -32.59
N ALA A 402 19.72 -29.41 -32.59
CA ALA A 402 20.39 -30.68 -32.88
C ALA A 402 20.12 -31.73 -31.77
N MET A 403 20.14 -31.31 -30.50
CA MET A 403 19.78 -32.18 -29.39
C MET A 403 18.29 -32.55 -29.42
N VAL A 404 17.41 -31.61 -29.75
CA VAL A 404 15.97 -31.86 -29.92
C VAL A 404 15.72 -32.93 -31.01
N ASP A 405 16.40 -32.82 -32.15
CA ASP A 405 16.27 -33.76 -33.25
C ASP A 405 16.71 -35.18 -32.85
N GLU A 406 17.87 -35.30 -32.21
CA GLU A 406 18.37 -36.60 -31.79
C GLU A 406 17.50 -37.22 -30.68
N LEU A 407 17.06 -36.44 -29.69
CA LEU A 407 16.17 -36.95 -28.64
C LEU A 407 14.82 -37.41 -29.21
N ILE A 408 14.27 -36.72 -30.22
CA ILE A 408 13.07 -37.19 -30.94
C ILE A 408 13.36 -38.48 -31.70
N ALA A 409 14.52 -38.59 -32.37
CA ALA A 409 14.92 -39.80 -33.08
C ALA A 409 15.04 -41.02 -32.15
N GLN A 410 15.51 -40.80 -30.92
CA GLN A 410 15.59 -41.80 -29.85
C GLN A 410 14.27 -41.99 -29.08
N LYS A 411 13.16 -41.44 -29.58
CA LYS A 411 11.81 -41.57 -29.00
C LYS A 411 11.74 -41.12 -27.53
N ALA A 412 12.40 -40.00 -27.20
CA ALA A 412 12.24 -39.36 -25.90
C ALA A 412 10.75 -39.14 -25.57
N ASP A 413 10.38 -39.36 -24.32
CA ASP A 413 9.01 -39.19 -23.84
C ASP A 413 8.72 -37.70 -23.60
N LEU A 414 7.89 -37.15 -24.48
CA LEU A 414 7.51 -35.73 -24.47
C LEU A 414 6.39 -35.43 -23.46
N SER A 415 5.80 -36.45 -22.83
CA SER A 415 4.72 -36.33 -21.84
C SER A 415 5.21 -36.07 -20.42
N ILE A 416 6.51 -36.29 -20.15
CA ILE A 416 7.08 -36.13 -18.82
C ILE A 416 6.92 -34.69 -18.35
N LEU A 417 6.41 -34.54 -17.13
CA LEU A 417 6.31 -33.26 -16.45
C LEU A 417 7.56 -33.00 -15.61
N ASP A 418 8.07 -31.78 -15.66
CA ASP A 418 9.03 -31.32 -14.66
C ASP A 418 8.35 -31.03 -13.31
N TYR A 419 9.10 -30.56 -12.32
CA TYR A 419 8.52 -30.29 -10.99
C TYR A 419 7.61 -29.05 -10.93
N ASP A 420 7.63 -28.20 -11.97
CA ASP A 420 6.65 -27.13 -12.15
C ASP A 420 5.39 -27.59 -12.89
N GLY A 421 5.30 -28.88 -13.22
CA GLY A 421 4.20 -29.45 -13.99
C GLY A 421 4.29 -29.14 -15.48
N LYS A 422 5.42 -28.60 -15.97
CA LYS A 422 5.58 -28.23 -17.37
C LYS A 422 6.03 -29.43 -18.20
N THR A 423 5.43 -29.57 -19.37
CA THR A 423 5.94 -30.42 -20.47
C THR A 423 6.92 -29.63 -21.35
N VAL A 424 7.57 -30.32 -22.29
CA VAL A 424 8.41 -29.69 -23.33
C VAL A 424 7.63 -28.70 -24.23
N LEU A 425 6.32 -28.89 -24.41
CA LEU A 425 5.47 -27.96 -25.17
C LEU A 425 5.35 -26.60 -24.47
N HIS A 426 5.32 -26.58 -23.13
CA HIS A 426 5.27 -25.34 -22.37
C HIS A 426 6.52 -24.51 -22.62
N TYR A 427 7.69 -25.13 -22.57
CA TYR A 427 8.95 -24.46 -22.85
C TYR A 427 9.10 -24.06 -24.33
N ALA A 428 8.67 -24.90 -25.27
CA ALA A 428 8.69 -24.53 -26.70
C ALA A 428 7.79 -23.31 -26.99
N ALA A 429 6.65 -23.22 -26.30
CA ALA A 429 5.77 -22.07 -26.39
C ALA A 429 6.34 -20.82 -25.70
N GLU A 430 6.99 -21.00 -24.54
CA GLU A 430 7.63 -19.92 -23.77
C GLU A 430 8.85 -19.33 -24.49
N THR A 431 9.65 -20.14 -25.19
CA THR A 431 10.78 -19.65 -26.01
C THR A 431 10.34 -19.01 -27.32
N GLY A 432 9.10 -19.27 -27.76
CA GLY A 432 8.58 -18.76 -29.04
C GLY A 432 9.28 -19.34 -30.28
N ASN A 433 10.07 -20.41 -30.13
CA ASN A 433 10.80 -21.01 -31.24
C ASN A 433 9.88 -21.91 -32.09
N MET A 434 9.39 -21.36 -33.20
CA MET A 434 8.49 -22.04 -34.13
C MET A 434 9.05 -23.36 -34.67
N GLN A 435 10.34 -23.43 -34.98
CA GLN A 435 10.94 -24.64 -35.56
C GLN A 435 10.96 -25.80 -34.56
N ILE A 436 11.26 -25.51 -33.29
CA ILE A 436 11.17 -26.51 -32.21
C ILE A 436 9.73 -26.95 -32.03
N MET A 437 8.79 -25.99 -31.99
CA MET A 437 7.37 -26.32 -31.85
C MET A 437 6.89 -27.24 -32.98
N GLU A 438 7.20 -26.93 -34.23
CA GLU A 438 6.82 -27.75 -35.39
C GLU A 438 7.37 -29.18 -35.29
N LYS A 439 8.64 -29.35 -34.89
CA LYS A 439 9.24 -30.68 -34.69
C LYS A 439 8.54 -31.46 -33.59
N ILE A 440 8.25 -30.82 -32.46
CA ILE A 440 7.53 -31.44 -31.34
C ILE A 440 6.10 -31.81 -31.78
N LEU A 441 5.35 -30.90 -32.42
CA LEU A 441 3.99 -31.17 -32.90
C LEU A 441 3.96 -32.32 -33.93
N LYS A 442 4.94 -32.36 -34.83
CA LYS A 442 5.08 -33.45 -35.80
C LYS A 442 5.35 -34.79 -35.11
N ALA A 443 6.25 -34.83 -34.13
CA ALA A 443 6.52 -36.03 -33.36
C ALA A 443 5.28 -36.50 -32.57
N LEU A 444 4.55 -35.57 -31.94
CA LEU A 444 3.32 -35.87 -31.19
C LEU A 444 2.17 -36.34 -32.09
N SER A 445 2.09 -35.83 -33.32
CA SER A 445 1.06 -36.27 -34.29
C SER A 445 1.27 -37.71 -34.77
N GLN A 446 2.47 -38.28 -34.56
CA GLN A 446 2.80 -39.66 -34.88
C GLN A 446 2.59 -40.62 -33.70
N GLN A 447 2.30 -40.10 -32.51
CA GLN A 447 2.03 -40.88 -31.31
C GLN A 447 0.52 -40.94 -31.06
N ASP A 448 0.03 -42.13 -30.71
CA ASP A 448 -1.36 -42.28 -30.25
C ASP A 448 -1.58 -41.37 -29.03
N ASP A 449 -2.64 -40.56 -29.08
CA ASP A 449 -2.97 -39.57 -28.04
C ASP A 449 -1.92 -38.47 -27.77
N GLY A 450 -0.85 -38.36 -28.56
CA GLY A 450 0.24 -37.39 -28.32
C GLY A 450 -0.24 -35.93 -28.29
N LEU A 451 -1.21 -35.57 -29.13
CA LEU A 451 -1.78 -34.22 -29.19
C LEU A 451 -2.66 -33.87 -27.97
N LYS A 452 -3.03 -34.83 -27.10
CA LYS A 452 -3.70 -34.51 -25.83
C LYS A 452 -2.81 -33.64 -24.92
N LEU A 453 -1.48 -33.72 -25.10
CA LEU A 453 -0.50 -32.92 -24.34
C LEU A 453 -0.64 -31.41 -24.56
N LEU A 454 -1.31 -30.96 -25.63
CA LEU A 454 -1.58 -29.54 -25.89
C LEU A 454 -2.40 -28.86 -24.79
N ASN A 455 -3.21 -29.64 -24.06
CA ASN A 455 -4.11 -29.15 -23.02
C ASN A 455 -3.67 -29.57 -21.60
N VAL A 456 -2.47 -30.13 -21.45
CA VAL A 456 -1.90 -30.38 -20.12
C VAL A 456 -1.65 -29.04 -19.43
N LYS A 457 -1.97 -28.97 -18.14
CA LYS A 457 -1.76 -27.80 -17.29
C LYS A 457 -0.56 -28.01 -16.39
N ASP A 458 0.22 -26.95 -16.24
CA ASP A 458 1.27 -26.85 -15.23
C ASP A 458 0.68 -26.56 -13.83
N ASN A 459 1.55 -26.41 -12.83
CA ASN A 459 1.13 -26.11 -11.45
C ASN A 459 0.45 -24.74 -11.29
N GLN A 460 0.56 -23.83 -12.26
CA GLN A 460 -0.15 -22.55 -12.32
C GLN A 460 -1.48 -22.65 -13.08
N GLY A 461 -1.83 -23.84 -13.57
CA GLY A 461 -3.02 -24.08 -14.39
C GLY A 461 -2.85 -23.60 -15.83
N LYS A 462 -1.66 -23.17 -16.24
CA LYS A 462 -1.36 -22.70 -17.59
C LYS A 462 -1.08 -23.89 -18.50
N THR A 463 -1.61 -23.83 -19.72
CA THR A 463 -1.26 -24.75 -20.81
C THR A 463 -0.14 -24.15 -21.67
N ALA A 464 0.44 -24.93 -22.57
CA ALA A 464 1.38 -24.42 -23.57
C ALA A 464 0.79 -23.24 -24.39
N PHE A 465 -0.52 -23.24 -24.65
CA PHE A 465 -1.19 -22.15 -25.36
C PHE A 465 -1.20 -20.83 -24.56
N HIS A 466 -1.24 -20.89 -23.22
CA HIS A 466 -1.10 -19.69 -22.38
C HIS A 466 0.29 -19.06 -22.55
N TYR A 467 1.34 -19.88 -22.53
CA TYR A 467 2.72 -19.43 -22.76
C TYR A 467 2.92 -18.88 -24.17
N ALA A 468 2.30 -19.51 -25.18
CA ALA A 468 2.32 -19.00 -26.55
C ALA A 468 1.62 -17.63 -26.67
N ALA A 469 0.53 -17.41 -25.94
CA ALA A 469 -0.15 -16.11 -25.93
C ALA A 469 0.64 -15.04 -25.18
N GLU A 470 1.40 -15.44 -24.16
CA GLU A 470 2.22 -14.55 -23.33
C GLU A 470 3.54 -14.13 -24.00
N HIS A 471 4.22 -15.06 -24.67
CA HIS A 471 5.56 -14.85 -25.21
C HIS A 471 5.67 -15.02 -26.73
N GLY A 472 4.86 -15.92 -27.29
CA GLY A 472 4.95 -16.38 -28.67
C GLY A 472 4.43 -15.40 -29.74
N SER A 473 4.63 -15.80 -30.99
CA SER A 473 4.23 -15.02 -32.17
C SER A 473 2.80 -15.34 -32.65
N PRO A 474 2.19 -14.48 -33.49
CA PRO A 474 0.91 -14.76 -34.12
C PRO A 474 0.89 -16.08 -34.92
N GLU A 475 2.02 -16.43 -35.55
CA GLU A 475 2.19 -17.67 -36.32
C GLU A 475 2.14 -18.88 -35.39
N LEU A 476 2.73 -18.81 -34.20
CA LEU A 476 2.66 -19.87 -33.19
C LEU A 476 1.22 -20.12 -32.74
N ILE A 477 0.50 -19.04 -32.44
CA ILE A 477 -0.92 -19.11 -32.09
C ILE A 477 -1.72 -19.77 -33.21
N THR A 478 -1.49 -19.35 -34.45
CA THR A 478 -2.18 -19.89 -35.62
C THR A 478 -1.88 -21.38 -35.82
N ALA A 479 -0.61 -21.79 -35.68
CA ALA A 479 -0.20 -23.20 -35.79
C ALA A 479 -0.87 -24.06 -34.70
N LEU A 480 -0.89 -23.58 -33.46
CA LEU A 480 -1.54 -24.29 -32.35
C LEU A 480 -3.07 -24.38 -32.54
N ILE A 481 -3.74 -23.30 -32.96
CA ILE A 481 -5.19 -23.30 -33.26
C ILE A 481 -5.50 -24.26 -34.41
N SER A 482 -4.65 -24.32 -35.43
CA SER A 482 -4.85 -25.17 -36.61
C SER A 482 -4.85 -26.67 -36.30
N THR A 483 -4.38 -27.08 -35.11
CA THR A 483 -4.51 -28.46 -34.65
C THR A 483 -5.97 -28.87 -34.36
N GLY A 484 -6.87 -27.90 -34.15
CA GLY A 484 -8.28 -28.12 -33.81
C GLY A 484 -8.53 -28.69 -32.41
N LEU A 485 -7.47 -28.93 -31.61
CA LEU A 485 -7.54 -29.59 -30.30
C LEU A 485 -7.27 -28.65 -29.12
N VAL A 486 -6.75 -27.45 -29.39
CA VAL A 486 -6.39 -26.48 -28.35
C VAL A 486 -7.64 -25.83 -27.76
N ARG A 487 -7.69 -25.76 -26.43
CA ARG A 487 -8.74 -25.05 -25.69
C ARG A 487 -8.40 -23.57 -25.54
N ILE A 488 -8.85 -22.77 -26.51
CA ILE A 488 -8.49 -21.34 -26.62
C ILE A 488 -8.96 -20.46 -25.44
N ASN A 489 -10.03 -20.86 -24.75
CA ASN A 489 -10.71 -20.06 -23.71
C ASN A 489 -10.49 -20.60 -22.28
N GLU A 490 -9.74 -21.69 -22.12
CA GLU A 490 -9.51 -22.28 -20.80
C GLU A 490 -8.64 -21.35 -19.95
N PRO A 491 -9.03 -20.99 -18.71
CA PRO A 491 -8.24 -20.11 -17.86
C PRO A 491 -7.19 -20.86 -17.02
N ASP A 492 -6.20 -20.09 -16.55
CA ASP A 492 -5.21 -20.50 -15.54
C ASP A 492 -5.83 -20.58 -14.12
N ASN A 493 -5.03 -20.97 -13.10
CA ASN A 493 -5.51 -21.09 -11.72
C ASN A 493 -5.95 -19.74 -11.10
N ARG A 494 -5.60 -18.61 -11.71
CA ARG A 494 -6.03 -17.26 -11.30
C ARG A 494 -7.28 -16.79 -12.06
N GLY A 495 -7.81 -17.60 -12.99
CA GLY A 495 -8.92 -17.23 -13.85
C GLY A 495 -8.52 -16.41 -15.09
N VAL A 496 -7.22 -16.29 -15.39
CA VAL A 496 -6.71 -15.48 -16.49
C VAL A 496 -6.67 -16.32 -17.78
N SER A 497 -7.37 -15.84 -18.80
CA SER A 497 -7.40 -16.47 -20.14
C SER A 497 -6.16 -16.16 -20.99
N PRO A 498 -5.85 -16.97 -22.02
CA PRO A 498 -4.75 -16.70 -22.96
C PRO A 498 -4.85 -15.31 -23.64
N VAL A 499 -6.05 -14.90 -24.08
CA VAL A 499 -6.26 -13.57 -24.69
C VAL A 499 -5.99 -12.44 -23.70
N THR A 500 -6.30 -12.64 -22.41
CA THR A 500 -5.95 -11.68 -21.35
C THR A 500 -4.43 -11.60 -21.15
N LEU A 501 -3.71 -12.73 -21.18
CA LEU A 501 -2.24 -12.76 -21.06
C LEU A 501 -1.55 -12.02 -22.21
N ALA A 502 -2.01 -12.22 -23.46
CA ALA A 502 -1.48 -11.52 -24.62
C ALA A 502 -1.61 -9.99 -24.49
N TYR A 503 -2.77 -9.51 -24.03
CA TYR A 503 -2.97 -8.07 -23.80
C TYR A 503 -2.14 -7.51 -22.63
N LYS A 504 -2.07 -8.24 -21.50
CA LYS A 504 -1.28 -7.83 -20.33
C LYS A 504 0.19 -7.63 -20.68
N ASN A 505 0.74 -8.53 -21.51
CA ASN A 505 2.14 -8.54 -21.94
C ASN A 505 2.39 -7.79 -23.25
N HIS A 506 1.47 -6.93 -23.69
CA HIS A 506 1.62 -6.05 -24.85
C HIS A 506 1.86 -6.77 -26.19
N LYS A 507 1.46 -8.05 -26.31
CA LYS A 507 1.50 -8.83 -27.56
C LYS A 507 0.29 -8.52 -28.44
N LEU A 508 0.24 -7.31 -28.99
CA LEU A 508 -0.96 -6.77 -29.67
C LEU A 508 -1.37 -7.53 -30.95
N GLU A 509 -0.41 -8.08 -31.70
CA GLU A 509 -0.68 -8.88 -32.91
C GLU A 509 -1.23 -10.27 -32.56
N THR A 510 -0.60 -10.94 -31.58
CA THR A 510 -1.08 -12.19 -30.97
C THR A 510 -2.49 -11.99 -30.40
N PHE A 511 -2.72 -10.89 -29.68
CA PHE A 511 -4.04 -10.52 -29.18
C PHE A 511 -5.06 -10.37 -30.31
N GLY A 512 -4.70 -9.68 -31.41
CA GLY A 512 -5.56 -9.55 -32.59
C GLY A 512 -5.93 -10.90 -33.21
N THR A 513 -4.95 -11.79 -33.33
CA THR A 513 -5.15 -13.16 -33.85
C THR A 513 -6.09 -13.97 -32.96
N LEU A 514 -5.97 -13.86 -31.64
CA LEU A 514 -6.86 -14.50 -30.68
C LEU A 514 -8.30 -13.94 -30.77
N LEU A 515 -8.46 -12.63 -30.97
CA LEU A 515 -9.78 -12.03 -31.21
C LEU A 515 -10.40 -12.55 -32.50
N ASP A 516 -9.61 -12.68 -33.57
CA ASP A 516 -10.07 -13.20 -34.86
C ASP A 516 -10.47 -14.67 -34.78
N ALA A 517 -9.80 -15.44 -33.92
CA ALA A 517 -10.15 -16.82 -33.59
C ALA A 517 -11.40 -16.97 -32.68
N GLY A 518 -12.02 -15.86 -32.27
CA GLY A 518 -13.23 -15.87 -31.43
C GLY A 518 -12.97 -16.16 -29.96
N ALA A 519 -11.81 -15.75 -29.43
CA ALA A 519 -11.52 -15.89 -28.00
C ALA A 519 -12.53 -15.12 -27.12
N ASP A 520 -12.96 -15.76 -26.03
CA ASP A 520 -13.96 -15.19 -25.12
C ASP A 520 -13.38 -14.00 -24.34
N ILE A 521 -14.13 -12.90 -24.33
CA ILE A 521 -13.73 -11.66 -23.66
C ILE A 521 -14.17 -11.69 -22.20
N SER A 522 -13.21 -11.85 -21.30
CA SER A 522 -13.44 -11.82 -19.85
C SER A 522 -13.72 -10.41 -19.32
N LYS A 523 -14.41 -10.32 -18.18
CA LYS A 523 -14.60 -9.07 -17.43
C LYS A 523 -13.27 -8.45 -17.01
N GLU A 524 -12.32 -9.28 -16.58
CA GLU A 524 -10.99 -8.86 -16.17
C GLU A 524 -10.25 -8.14 -17.32
N LEU A 525 -10.28 -8.70 -18.54
CA LEU A 525 -9.68 -8.05 -19.71
C LEU A 525 -10.27 -6.66 -19.96
N LEU A 526 -11.59 -6.53 -19.91
CA LEU A 526 -12.28 -5.25 -20.10
C LEU A 526 -11.90 -4.23 -19.01
N GLU A 527 -11.76 -4.67 -17.76
CA GLU A 527 -11.32 -3.83 -16.64
C GLU A 527 -9.88 -3.34 -16.83
N ILE A 528 -8.96 -4.20 -17.30
CA ILE A 528 -7.56 -3.82 -17.57
C ILE A 528 -7.48 -2.83 -18.73
N VAL A 529 -8.20 -3.07 -19.83
CA VAL A 529 -8.28 -2.16 -20.99
C VAL A 529 -8.82 -0.79 -20.55
N SER A 530 -9.85 -0.79 -19.68
CA SER A 530 -10.40 0.44 -19.12
C SER A 530 -9.44 1.16 -18.17
N ALA A 531 -8.73 0.44 -17.31
CA ALA A 531 -7.75 1.02 -16.38
C ALA A 531 -6.59 1.68 -17.13
N ARG A 532 -6.14 1.07 -18.23
CA ARG A 532 -5.12 1.62 -19.14
C ARG A 532 -5.64 2.73 -20.07
N LYS A 533 -6.95 3.02 -20.06
CA LYS A 533 -7.63 3.97 -20.95
C LYS A 533 -7.36 3.70 -22.44
N ASP A 534 -7.21 2.44 -22.82
CA ASP A 534 -6.90 2.02 -24.18
C ASP A 534 -8.17 1.91 -25.06
N ILE A 535 -8.54 3.06 -25.63
CA ILE A 535 -9.75 3.20 -26.46
C ILE A 535 -9.66 2.38 -27.75
N GLU A 536 -8.48 2.25 -28.36
CA GLU A 536 -8.32 1.56 -29.64
C GLU A 536 -8.48 0.05 -29.49
N THR A 537 -7.88 -0.54 -28.44
CA THR A 537 -8.11 -1.95 -28.14
C THR A 537 -9.56 -2.20 -27.77
N PHE A 538 -10.18 -1.33 -26.97
CA PHE A 538 -11.60 -1.46 -26.66
C PHE A 538 -12.47 -1.42 -27.93
N LYS A 539 -12.19 -0.52 -28.88
CA LYS A 539 -12.87 -0.49 -30.19
C LYS A 539 -12.69 -1.79 -30.96
N LYS A 540 -11.46 -2.34 -31.01
CA LYS A 540 -11.18 -3.62 -31.68
C LYS A 540 -12.00 -4.77 -31.08
N ILE A 541 -12.03 -4.87 -29.74
CA ILE A 541 -12.82 -5.87 -29.00
C ILE A 541 -14.29 -5.78 -29.39
N ILE A 542 -14.89 -4.58 -29.33
CA ILE A 542 -16.32 -4.38 -29.66
C ILE A 542 -16.62 -4.70 -31.13
N ASN A 543 -15.74 -4.32 -32.06
CA ASN A 543 -15.95 -4.60 -33.48
C ASN A 543 -15.93 -6.11 -33.80
N LYS A 544 -15.14 -6.89 -33.07
CA LYS A 544 -15.01 -8.34 -33.27
C LYS A 544 -16.05 -9.13 -32.46
N ASN A 545 -16.65 -8.52 -31.44
CA ASN A 545 -17.60 -9.17 -30.53
C ASN A 545 -18.90 -8.36 -30.40
N GLU A 546 -19.76 -8.43 -31.42
CA GLU A 546 -21.02 -7.69 -31.44
C GLU A 546 -21.95 -8.05 -30.27
N LYS A 547 -21.85 -9.26 -29.73
CA LYS A 547 -22.61 -9.69 -28.53
C LYS A 547 -22.38 -8.80 -27.31
N LEU A 548 -21.20 -8.18 -27.19
CA LEU A 548 -20.87 -7.27 -26.09
C LEU A 548 -21.67 -5.96 -26.16
N LEU A 549 -22.22 -5.60 -27.33
CA LEU A 549 -23.04 -4.40 -27.51
C LEU A 549 -24.37 -4.44 -26.75
N PHE A 550 -24.75 -5.59 -26.18
CA PHE A 550 -25.96 -5.73 -25.36
C PHE A 550 -25.66 -5.78 -23.86
N ASN A 551 -24.38 -5.70 -23.45
CA ASN A 551 -23.97 -5.80 -22.06
C ASN A 551 -23.90 -4.40 -21.40
N PRO A 552 -24.72 -4.10 -20.37
CA PRO A 552 -24.72 -2.82 -19.67
C PRO A 552 -23.36 -2.43 -19.07
N GLU A 553 -22.61 -3.40 -18.55
CA GLU A 553 -21.30 -3.13 -17.95
C GLU A 553 -20.29 -2.68 -19.02
N VAL A 554 -20.38 -3.23 -20.23
CA VAL A 554 -19.51 -2.83 -21.35
C VAL A 554 -19.87 -1.41 -21.84
N LEU A 555 -21.16 -1.08 -21.89
CA LEU A 555 -21.60 0.30 -22.16
C LEU A 555 -21.09 1.28 -21.08
N ARG A 556 -21.09 0.87 -19.80
CA ARG A 556 -20.54 1.68 -18.70
C ARG A 556 -19.07 2.04 -18.95
N LEU A 557 -18.26 1.07 -19.38
CA LEU A 557 -16.86 1.30 -19.74
C LEU A 557 -16.73 2.23 -20.95
N ALA A 558 -17.55 2.02 -22.00
CA ALA A 558 -17.59 2.87 -23.20
C ALA A 558 -17.86 4.35 -22.86
N ILE A 559 -18.74 4.61 -21.89
CA ILE A 559 -19.02 5.96 -21.37
C ILE A 559 -17.82 6.52 -20.60
N GLY A 560 -17.15 5.69 -19.80
CA GLY A 560 -15.92 6.06 -19.10
C GLY A 560 -14.80 6.53 -20.03
N PHE A 561 -14.69 5.95 -21.23
CA PHE A 561 -13.76 6.43 -22.27
C PHE A 561 -14.17 7.76 -22.91
N GLY A 562 -15.40 8.22 -22.72
CA GLY A 562 -15.87 9.50 -23.27
C GLY A 562 -16.05 9.53 -24.79
N SER A 563 -16.03 8.37 -25.45
CA SER A 563 -16.08 8.27 -26.91
C SER A 563 -17.51 8.23 -27.42
N ARG A 564 -17.95 9.32 -28.06
CA ARG A 564 -19.25 9.40 -28.75
C ARG A 564 -19.41 8.30 -29.80
N SER A 565 -18.35 7.95 -30.51
CA SER A 565 -18.38 6.92 -31.55
C SER A 565 -18.71 5.55 -30.95
N LEU A 566 -18.04 5.18 -29.84
CA LEU A 566 -18.30 3.93 -29.13
C LEU A 566 -19.73 3.88 -28.60
N VAL A 567 -20.15 4.87 -27.81
CA VAL A 567 -21.51 4.93 -27.25
C VAL A 567 -22.56 4.91 -28.35
N GLY A 568 -22.30 5.56 -29.49
CA GLY A 568 -23.17 5.51 -30.66
C GLY A 568 -23.42 4.11 -31.21
N LYS A 569 -22.43 3.21 -31.16
CA LYS A 569 -22.58 1.81 -31.61
C LYS A 569 -23.54 1.01 -30.70
N PHE A 570 -23.44 1.18 -29.39
CA PHE A 570 -24.35 0.53 -28.43
C PHE A 570 -25.81 0.99 -28.66
N LEU A 571 -26.01 2.29 -28.87
CA LEU A 571 -27.34 2.82 -29.16
C LEU A 571 -27.88 2.34 -30.52
N GLN A 572 -27.02 2.20 -31.55
CA GLN A 572 -27.41 1.65 -32.85
C GLN A 572 -27.77 0.16 -32.78
N ALA A 573 -27.10 -0.61 -31.92
CA ALA A 573 -27.41 -2.00 -31.66
C ALA A 573 -28.74 -2.21 -30.90
N GLY A 574 -29.38 -1.13 -30.45
CA GLY A 574 -30.70 -1.18 -29.80
C GLY A 574 -30.66 -1.15 -28.27
N MET A 575 -29.52 -0.82 -27.64
CA MET A 575 -29.51 -0.57 -26.19
C MET A 575 -30.35 0.65 -25.84
N ASP A 576 -31.19 0.52 -24.81
CA ASP A 576 -31.94 1.66 -24.28
C ASP A 576 -30.97 2.70 -23.68
N ILE A 577 -31.14 3.95 -24.12
CA ILE A 577 -30.36 5.11 -23.69
C ILE A 577 -30.51 5.43 -22.19
N ASN A 578 -31.54 4.88 -21.55
CA ASN A 578 -31.83 5.07 -20.12
C ASN A 578 -31.53 3.82 -19.27
N THR A 579 -30.89 2.80 -19.83
CA THR A 579 -30.56 1.54 -19.13
C THR A 579 -29.77 1.82 -17.83
N PRO A 580 -30.19 1.31 -16.66
CA PRO A 580 -29.40 1.46 -15.43
C PRO A 580 -28.09 0.68 -15.53
N LEU A 581 -26.95 1.38 -15.38
CA LEU A 581 -25.61 0.82 -15.58
C LEU A 581 -24.85 0.51 -14.30
N THR A 582 -25.37 0.88 -13.14
CA THR A 582 -24.72 0.65 -11.84
C THR A 582 -25.68 0.01 -10.85
N LYS A 583 -25.14 -0.53 -9.75
CA LYS A 583 -25.95 -1.04 -8.63
C LYS A 583 -26.91 0.02 -8.08
N ASN A 584 -26.51 1.28 -8.11
CA ASN A 584 -27.33 2.41 -7.70
C ASN A 584 -28.23 2.91 -8.84
N LYS A 585 -28.48 2.13 -9.90
CA LYS A 585 -29.36 2.51 -11.02
C LYS A 585 -28.99 3.81 -11.73
N ALA A 586 -27.71 4.18 -11.77
CA ALA A 586 -27.27 5.37 -12.50
C ALA A 586 -27.47 5.18 -14.01
N THR A 587 -27.99 6.20 -14.69
CA THR A 587 -28.23 6.17 -16.14
C THR A 587 -26.95 6.49 -16.94
N PRO A 588 -26.90 6.18 -18.25
CA PRO A 588 -25.78 6.54 -19.11
C PRO A 588 -25.47 8.04 -19.10
N LEU A 589 -26.52 8.87 -19.07
CA LEU A 589 -26.42 10.33 -18.99
C LEU A 589 -25.78 10.77 -17.67
N MET A 590 -26.19 10.21 -16.54
CA MET A 590 -25.62 10.54 -15.23
C MET A 590 -24.12 10.22 -15.17
N LEU A 591 -23.70 9.07 -15.70
CA LEU A 591 -22.29 8.69 -15.73
C LEU A 591 -21.46 9.58 -16.65
N ALA A 592 -22.00 9.96 -17.82
CA ALA A 592 -21.35 10.91 -18.73
C ALA A 592 -21.21 12.31 -18.11
N ILE A 593 -22.21 12.73 -17.32
CA ILE A 593 -22.13 13.94 -16.52
C ILE A 593 -21.01 13.77 -15.50
N GLY A 594 -21.03 12.73 -14.67
CA GLY A 594 -20.03 12.46 -13.62
C GLY A 594 -18.59 12.34 -14.12
N SER A 595 -18.38 11.95 -15.38
CA SER A 595 -17.05 11.94 -16.02
C SER A 595 -16.61 13.30 -16.56
N GLY A 596 -17.47 14.32 -16.54
CA GLY A 596 -17.18 15.67 -17.05
C GLY A 596 -17.18 15.80 -18.57
N ASN A 597 -17.63 14.79 -19.33
CA ASN A 597 -17.52 14.80 -20.79
C ASN A 597 -18.71 15.52 -21.44
N ILE A 598 -18.59 16.84 -21.59
CA ILE A 598 -19.63 17.72 -22.14
C ILE A 598 -20.10 17.27 -23.54
N ASN A 599 -19.18 16.81 -24.40
CA ASN A 599 -19.51 16.37 -25.76
C ASN A 599 -20.39 15.12 -25.75
N LEU A 600 -20.09 14.17 -24.87
CA LEU A 600 -20.89 12.96 -24.69
C LEU A 600 -22.26 13.29 -24.08
N VAL A 601 -22.31 14.20 -23.09
CA VAL A 601 -23.58 14.68 -22.51
C VAL A 601 -24.48 15.31 -23.57
N ARG A 602 -23.94 16.24 -24.39
CA ARG A 602 -24.70 16.85 -25.50
C ARG A 602 -25.19 15.81 -26.50
N TYR A 603 -24.38 14.80 -26.80
CA TYR A 603 -24.75 13.72 -27.70
C TYR A 603 -25.90 12.86 -27.15
N LEU A 604 -25.83 12.44 -25.89
CA LEU A 604 -26.87 11.63 -25.23
C LEU A 604 -28.19 12.41 -25.13
N LEU A 605 -28.14 13.69 -24.75
CA LEU A 605 -29.32 14.55 -24.74
C LEU A 605 -29.93 14.73 -26.14
N LYS A 606 -29.10 14.88 -27.18
CA LYS A 606 -29.57 14.94 -28.58
C LYS A 606 -30.24 13.63 -29.01
N LYS A 607 -29.83 12.50 -28.44
CA LYS A 607 -30.40 11.17 -28.71
C LYS A 607 -31.62 10.82 -27.85
N GLY A 608 -32.09 11.74 -27.00
CA GLY A 608 -33.32 11.56 -26.23
C GLY A 608 -33.12 10.92 -24.85
N ALA A 609 -31.91 11.02 -24.26
CA ALA A 609 -31.70 10.57 -22.88
C ALA A 609 -32.60 11.34 -21.91
N ASP A 610 -33.28 10.62 -21.01
CA ASP A 610 -34.19 11.22 -20.03
C ASP A 610 -33.41 11.82 -18.85
N ILE A 611 -33.47 13.14 -18.77
CA ILE A 611 -32.78 13.93 -17.75
C ILE A 611 -33.51 13.94 -16.40
N SER A 612 -34.78 13.52 -16.38
CA SER A 612 -35.66 13.57 -15.20
C SER A 612 -35.48 12.39 -14.24
N LEU A 613 -34.88 11.30 -14.74
CA LEU A 613 -34.59 10.08 -14.00
C LEU A 613 -33.67 10.36 -12.80
N THR A 614 -33.75 9.48 -11.82
CA THR A 614 -32.91 9.51 -10.62
C THR A 614 -32.23 8.17 -10.39
N ASP A 615 -31.04 8.21 -9.79
CA ASP A 615 -30.38 7.00 -9.29
C ASP A 615 -31.15 6.43 -8.07
N GLY A 616 -30.65 5.32 -7.51
CA GLY A 616 -31.20 4.64 -6.34
C GLY A 616 -31.11 5.44 -5.05
N PHE A 617 -30.35 6.54 -5.03
CA PHE A 617 -30.30 7.51 -3.94
C PHE A 617 -31.14 8.77 -4.23
N GLY A 618 -31.88 8.81 -5.33
CA GLY A 618 -32.66 9.98 -5.75
C GLY A 618 -31.82 11.08 -6.40
N HIS A 619 -30.54 10.87 -6.69
CA HIS A 619 -29.71 11.87 -7.38
C HIS A 619 -30.19 12.07 -8.82
N THR A 620 -30.47 13.32 -9.15
CA THR A 620 -30.78 13.78 -10.52
C THR A 620 -29.51 14.02 -11.33
N ALA A 621 -29.65 14.24 -12.64
CA ALA A 621 -28.56 14.70 -13.50
C ALA A 621 -27.80 15.92 -12.93
N MET A 622 -28.51 16.86 -12.28
CA MET A 622 -27.90 18.05 -11.66
C MET A 622 -27.02 17.70 -10.46
N HIS A 623 -27.37 16.67 -9.67
CA HIS A 623 -26.52 16.19 -8.58
C HIS A 623 -25.21 15.59 -9.10
N TYR A 624 -25.28 14.84 -10.20
CA TYR A 624 -24.11 14.19 -10.80
C TYR A 624 -23.05 15.18 -11.31
N VAL A 625 -23.42 16.44 -11.57
CA VAL A 625 -22.44 17.50 -11.91
C VAL A 625 -21.41 17.68 -10.79
N PHE A 626 -21.81 17.44 -9.55
CA PHE A 626 -20.92 17.61 -8.40
C PHE A 626 -20.03 16.39 -8.14
N PHE A 627 -20.20 15.30 -8.90
CA PHE A 627 -19.24 14.20 -8.93
C PHE A 627 -18.10 14.41 -9.93
N THR A 628 -18.14 15.48 -10.74
CA THR A 628 -17.07 15.83 -11.68
C THR A 628 -15.99 16.69 -11.05
N GLY A 629 -14.85 16.86 -11.74
CA GLY A 629 -13.91 17.95 -11.48
C GLY A 629 -14.55 19.34 -11.68
N PRO A 630 -13.91 20.44 -11.21
CA PRO A 630 -14.51 21.79 -11.19
C PRO A 630 -14.66 22.43 -12.58
N GLU A 631 -13.75 22.15 -13.52
CA GLU A 631 -13.73 22.78 -14.84
C GLU A 631 -15.03 22.62 -15.66
N PRO A 632 -15.60 21.40 -15.83
CA PRO A 632 -16.81 21.23 -16.63
C PRO A 632 -18.11 21.66 -15.93
N ARG A 633 -18.09 21.92 -14.61
CA ARG A 633 -19.33 22.11 -13.81
C ARG A 633 -20.18 23.26 -14.33
N GLU A 634 -19.57 24.40 -14.61
CA GLU A 634 -20.30 25.58 -15.10
C GLU A 634 -21.05 25.28 -16.41
N ALA A 635 -20.38 24.63 -17.37
CA ALA A 635 -20.97 24.27 -18.64
C ALA A 635 -22.08 23.21 -18.46
N LEU A 636 -21.86 22.21 -17.60
CA LEU A 636 -22.84 21.16 -17.32
C LEU A 636 -24.09 21.71 -16.61
N ILE A 637 -23.93 22.59 -15.62
CA ILE A 637 -25.07 23.26 -14.95
C ILE A 637 -25.92 24.00 -15.98
N LYS A 638 -25.29 24.78 -16.87
CA LYS A 638 -25.98 25.52 -17.94
C LYS A 638 -26.75 24.58 -18.86
N ILE A 639 -26.11 23.53 -19.39
CA ILE A 639 -26.74 22.56 -20.30
C ILE A 639 -27.94 21.85 -19.65
N ILE A 640 -27.82 21.44 -18.38
CA ILE A 640 -28.89 20.72 -17.68
C ILE A 640 -30.04 21.68 -17.35
N ALA A 641 -29.75 22.89 -16.87
CA ALA A 641 -30.75 23.90 -16.55
C ALA A 641 -31.52 24.40 -17.79
N GLU A 642 -30.86 24.48 -18.95
CA GLU A 642 -31.49 24.78 -20.24
C GLU A 642 -32.52 23.71 -20.65
N LYS A 643 -32.29 22.44 -20.28
CA LYS A 643 -33.19 21.33 -20.60
C LYS A 643 -34.31 21.14 -19.59
N ASN A 644 -34.00 21.26 -18.31
CA ASN A 644 -35.00 21.19 -17.25
C ASN A 644 -34.55 22.00 -16.02
N LYS A 645 -35.17 23.17 -15.84
CA LYS A 645 -34.87 24.09 -14.74
C LYS A 645 -35.33 23.57 -13.37
N GLU A 646 -36.34 22.70 -13.31
CA GLU A 646 -36.87 22.13 -12.05
C GLU A 646 -35.82 21.27 -11.32
N LEU A 647 -34.84 20.75 -12.05
CA LEU A 647 -33.76 19.93 -11.47
C LEU A 647 -32.81 20.72 -10.57
N LEU A 648 -32.85 22.06 -10.60
CA LEU A 648 -32.08 22.91 -9.67
C LEU A 648 -32.48 22.67 -8.20
N ASP A 649 -33.76 22.40 -7.96
CA ASP A 649 -34.33 22.32 -6.61
C ASP A 649 -34.78 20.89 -6.23
N LYS A 650 -34.84 19.96 -7.20
CA LYS A 650 -35.31 18.58 -6.95
C LYS A 650 -34.38 17.87 -5.95
N PRO A 651 -34.87 17.46 -4.76
CA PRO A 651 -34.03 16.83 -3.76
C PRO A 651 -33.78 15.36 -4.05
N ASN A 652 -32.66 14.84 -3.54
CA ASN A 652 -32.40 13.41 -3.47
C ASN A 652 -33.19 12.74 -2.33
N GLN A 653 -33.00 11.44 -2.11
CA GLN A 653 -33.72 10.67 -1.07
C GLN A 653 -33.51 11.21 0.36
N HIS A 654 -32.45 11.97 0.60
CA HIS A 654 -32.13 12.58 1.89
C HIS A 654 -32.75 13.98 2.05
N GLY A 655 -33.54 14.45 1.08
CA GLY A 655 -34.07 15.81 1.07
C GLY A 655 -33.04 16.87 0.64
N ARG A 656 -31.88 16.45 0.09
CA ARG A 656 -30.80 17.37 -0.31
C ARG A 656 -30.94 17.77 -1.77
N PRO A 657 -31.09 19.06 -2.11
CA PRO A 657 -30.98 19.52 -3.49
C PRO A 657 -29.51 19.62 -3.93
N PRO A 658 -29.24 19.78 -5.24
CA PRO A 658 -27.88 19.93 -5.77
C PRO A 658 -27.06 21.05 -5.12
N LEU A 659 -27.70 22.12 -4.66
CA LEU A 659 -27.06 23.21 -3.93
C LEU A 659 -26.35 22.75 -2.63
N CYS A 660 -26.79 21.68 -1.97
CA CYS A 660 -26.06 21.12 -0.81
C CYS A 660 -24.69 20.57 -1.19
N SER A 661 -24.55 20.04 -2.41
CA SER A 661 -23.28 19.46 -2.86
C SER A 661 -22.21 20.53 -3.03
N THR A 662 -22.57 21.76 -3.40
CA THR A 662 -21.59 22.86 -3.53
C THR A 662 -20.99 23.25 -2.18
N ILE A 663 -21.80 23.24 -1.12
CA ILE A 663 -21.37 23.52 0.26
C ILE A 663 -20.42 22.43 0.75
N THR A 664 -20.79 21.16 0.53
CA THR A 664 -19.98 20.02 0.99
C THR A 664 -18.63 19.94 0.29
N LEU A 665 -18.58 20.31 -1.00
CA LEU A 665 -17.36 20.33 -1.81
C LEU A 665 -16.59 21.65 -1.75
N GLN A 666 -17.10 22.66 -1.01
CA GLN A 666 -16.55 24.01 -0.96
C GLN A 666 -16.42 24.69 -2.34
N ASP A 667 -17.31 24.36 -3.27
CA ASP A 667 -17.34 24.95 -4.62
C ASP A 667 -18.27 26.16 -4.67
N TYR A 668 -17.76 27.30 -4.21
CA TYR A 668 -18.49 28.56 -4.13
C TYR A 668 -18.80 29.15 -5.51
N LYS A 669 -18.00 28.84 -6.53
CA LYS A 669 -18.26 29.29 -7.90
C LYS A 669 -19.53 28.64 -8.45
N SER A 670 -19.65 27.33 -8.33
CA SER A 670 -20.88 26.62 -8.74
C SER A 670 -22.08 26.98 -7.87
N MET A 671 -21.87 27.25 -6.58
CA MET A 671 -22.92 27.77 -5.70
C MET A 671 -23.49 29.09 -6.22
N GLN A 672 -22.62 30.06 -6.53
CA GLN A 672 -23.02 31.35 -7.06
C GLN A 672 -23.80 31.21 -8.38
N ILE A 673 -23.36 30.30 -9.26
CA ILE A 673 -24.03 30.02 -10.53
C ILE A 673 -25.45 29.48 -10.26
N LEU A 674 -25.60 28.47 -9.40
CA LEU A 674 -26.92 27.91 -9.06
C LEU A 674 -27.86 28.97 -8.46
N LEU A 675 -27.36 29.79 -7.52
CA LEU A 675 -28.14 30.87 -6.92
C LEU A 675 -28.55 31.94 -7.93
N ASN A 676 -27.65 32.30 -8.86
CA ASN A 676 -27.95 33.25 -9.94
C ASN A 676 -28.97 32.69 -10.93
N MET A 677 -29.03 31.35 -11.09
CA MET A 677 -30.04 30.68 -11.91
C MET A 677 -31.38 30.48 -11.20
N GLY A 678 -31.46 30.84 -9.92
CA GLY A 678 -32.69 30.85 -9.11
C GLY A 678 -32.89 29.61 -8.22
N ALA A 679 -31.83 28.88 -7.89
CA ALA A 679 -31.91 27.78 -6.93
C ALA A 679 -32.39 28.26 -5.56
N LYS A 680 -33.31 27.51 -4.95
CA LYS A 680 -33.92 27.84 -3.66
C LYS A 680 -33.04 27.39 -2.50
N VAL A 681 -33.11 28.16 -1.40
CA VAL A 681 -32.36 27.92 -0.16
C VAL A 681 -33.24 27.39 0.98
N ASP A 682 -34.56 27.32 0.77
CA ASP A 682 -35.58 27.04 1.79
C ASP A 682 -35.87 25.54 2.01
N PHE A 683 -35.10 24.67 1.37
CA PHE A 683 -35.26 23.22 1.49
C PHE A 683 -34.96 22.70 2.90
N ARG A 684 -35.45 21.49 3.18
CA ARG A 684 -35.20 20.76 4.41
C ARG A 684 -34.80 19.33 4.11
N GLU A 685 -33.70 18.90 4.71
CA GLU A 685 -33.27 17.50 4.72
C GLU A 685 -34.23 16.65 5.59
N ASN A 686 -34.11 15.33 5.49
CA ASN A 686 -34.97 14.39 6.25
C ASN A 686 -34.82 14.54 7.78
N ASP A 687 -33.66 15.00 8.26
CA ASP A 687 -33.43 15.31 9.67
C ASP A 687 -33.88 16.74 10.05
N GLY A 688 -34.51 17.46 9.14
CA GLY A 688 -35.00 18.83 9.31
C GLY A 688 -33.92 19.90 9.17
N ASN A 689 -32.68 19.54 8.83
CA ASN A 689 -31.62 20.51 8.57
C ASN A 689 -31.95 21.36 7.34
N ASN A 690 -31.74 22.67 7.46
CA ASN A 690 -31.76 23.60 6.32
C ASN A 690 -30.33 23.88 5.83
N ILE A 691 -30.19 24.67 4.77
CA ILE A 691 -28.88 25.00 4.18
C ILE A 691 -27.87 25.58 5.18
N LEU A 692 -28.33 26.38 6.16
CA LEU A 692 -27.44 26.98 7.17
C LEU A 692 -26.97 25.95 8.20
N HIS A 693 -27.76 24.92 8.51
CA HIS A 693 -27.29 23.81 9.37
C HIS A 693 -26.10 23.07 8.73
N VAL A 694 -26.08 22.98 7.41
CA VAL A 694 -25.02 22.31 6.65
C VAL A 694 -23.82 23.23 6.42
N ALA A 695 -24.04 24.53 6.21
CA ALA A 695 -23.00 25.50 5.87
C ALA A 695 -22.16 25.98 7.07
N ILE A 696 -22.77 26.11 8.26
CA ILE A 696 -22.10 26.68 9.43
C ILE A 696 -20.93 25.77 9.86
N GLY A 697 -19.72 26.36 9.83
CA GLY A 697 -18.46 25.72 10.18
C GLY A 697 -17.78 24.94 9.04
N LYS A 698 -18.41 24.84 7.86
CA LYS A 698 -17.79 24.28 6.64
C LYS A 698 -17.46 25.33 5.59
N CYS A 699 -18.11 26.49 5.64
CA CYS A 699 -17.96 27.58 4.67
C CYS A 699 -17.38 28.86 5.29
N PRO A 700 -16.73 29.72 4.50
CA PRO A 700 -16.26 31.04 4.94
C PRO A 700 -17.42 32.00 5.20
N LEU A 701 -17.15 33.06 5.98
CA LEU A 701 -18.16 34.07 6.36
C LEU A 701 -18.83 34.75 5.16
N SER A 702 -18.09 34.96 4.06
CA SER A 702 -18.63 35.56 2.82
C SER A 702 -19.80 34.75 2.24
N VAL A 703 -19.67 33.42 2.22
CA VAL A 703 -20.68 32.49 1.72
C VAL A 703 -21.89 32.44 2.65
N MET A 704 -21.66 32.50 3.96
CA MET A 704 -22.75 32.59 4.94
C MET A 704 -23.53 33.89 4.83
N HIS A 705 -22.85 35.02 4.61
CA HIS A 705 -23.51 36.29 4.30
C HIS A 705 -24.40 36.19 3.07
N GLU A 706 -23.92 35.56 2.00
CA GLU A 706 -24.69 35.40 0.78
C GLU A 706 -25.95 34.56 1.00
N LEU A 707 -25.83 33.39 1.65
CA LEU A 707 -26.98 32.53 1.95
C LEU A 707 -28.03 33.23 2.83
N MET A 708 -27.58 33.98 3.85
CA MET A 708 -28.49 34.72 4.73
C MET A 708 -29.11 35.95 4.07
N SER A 709 -28.43 36.55 3.09
CA SER A 709 -29.01 37.65 2.29
C SER A 709 -30.21 37.19 1.47
N ARG A 710 -30.27 35.90 1.11
CA ARG A 710 -31.41 35.30 0.38
C ARG A 710 -32.58 34.99 1.30
N GLU A 711 -32.33 34.32 2.43
CA GLU A 711 -33.39 34.01 3.40
C GLU A 711 -32.88 33.99 4.85
N ARG A 712 -32.99 35.14 5.53
CA ARG A 712 -32.56 35.30 6.93
C ARG A 712 -33.35 34.42 7.92
N THR A 713 -34.61 34.09 7.62
CA THR A 713 -35.47 33.34 8.55
C THR A 713 -34.96 31.93 8.85
N LEU A 714 -34.11 31.37 7.97
CA LEU A 714 -33.50 30.06 8.13
C LEU A 714 -32.60 29.96 9.38
N LEU A 715 -32.05 31.09 9.84
CA LEU A 715 -31.16 31.15 11.01
C LEU A 715 -31.89 30.77 12.32
N HIS A 716 -33.21 30.88 12.37
CA HIS A 716 -34.01 30.58 13.56
C HIS A 716 -34.78 29.26 13.47
N LYS A 717 -34.89 28.68 12.27
CA LYS A 717 -35.63 27.43 12.06
C LYS A 717 -34.88 26.27 12.70
N THR A 718 -35.59 25.43 13.45
CA THR A 718 -35.02 24.25 14.08
C THR A 718 -35.10 23.02 13.19
N ASN A 719 -34.11 22.13 13.33
CA ASN A 719 -34.14 20.79 12.76
C ASN A 719 -34.98 19.82 13.64
N SER A 720 -35.01 18.54 13.29
CA SER A 720 -35.77 17.50 14.02
C SER A 720 -35.25 17.26 15.45
N LEU A 721 -34.02 17.69 15.75
CA LEU A 721 -33.46 17.69 17.10
C LEU A 721 -33.84 18.94 17.90
N GLY A 722 -34.66 19.85 17.35
CA GLY A 722 -35.03 21.11 17.99
C GLY A 722 -33.89 22.14 18.02
N ARG A 723 -32.83 21.94 17.24
CA ARG A 723 -31.64 22.82 17.21
C ARG A 723 -31.74 23.77 16.04
N ASN A 724 -31.45 25.06 16.24
CA ASN A 724 -31.21 25.97 15.13
C ASN A 724 -29.78 25.76 14.56
N PRO A 725 -29.40 26.40 13.43
CA PRO A 725 -28.09 26.20 12.81
C PRO A 725 -26.90 26.43 13.75
N PHE A 726 -26.95 27.46 14.60
CA PHE A 726 -25.88 27.78 15.55
C PHE A 726 -25.81 26.76 16.69
N HIS A 727 -26.97 26.38 17.25
CA HIS A 727 -27.07 25.28 18.22
C HIS A 727 -26.52 23.96 17.66
N HIS A 728 -26.84 23.67 16.39
CA HIS A 728 -26.46 22.43 15.72
C HIS A 728 -24.95 22.35 15.51
N ALA A 729 -24.32 23.41 14.98
CA ALA A 729 -22.89 23.45 14.72
C ALA A 729 -22.04 23.25 15.99
N LEU A 730 -22.47 23.84 17.12
CA LEU A 730 -21.81 23.64 18.40
C LEU A 730 -21.97 22.19 18.92
N ALA A 731 -23.12 21.57 18.66
CA ALA A 731 -23.45 20.23 19.14
C ALA A 731 -22.76 19.11 18.35
N THR A 732 -22.76 19.15 17.02
CA THR A 732 -22.29 18.05 16.14
C THR A 732 -20.77 17.94 16.01
N SER A 733 -20.02 18.85 16.64
CA SER A 733 -18.55 18.80 16.70
C SER A 733 -17.89 18.81 15.32
N ILE A 734 -17.77 20.03 14.78
CA ILE A 734 -16.58 20.44 14.01
C ILE A 734 -15.34 20.55 14.94
N VAL A 735 -15.53 20.44 16.25
CA VAL A 735 -14.45 20.43 17.23
C VAL A 735 -14.17 19.00 17.70
N SER A 736 -13.24 18.35 17.02
CA SER A 736 -12.52 17.18 17.53
C SER A 736 -11.61 17.63 18.69
N LYS A 737 -11.19 16.70 19.56
CA LYS A 737 -10.45 17.01 20.80
C LYS A 737 -9.11 17.74 20.60
N HIS A 738 -8.64 17.99 19.37
CA HIS A 738 -7.36 18.65 19.06
C HIS A 738 -7.54 19.69 17.95
N LEU A 739 -8.09 20.86 18.28
CA LEU A 739 -8.07 22.00 17.36
C LEU A 739 -6.69 22.67 17.37
N GLY A 740 -6.21 23.07 16.19
CA GLY A 740 -5.16 24.08 16.09
C GLY A 740 -5.71 25.45 16.52
N LYS A 741 -4.83 26.37 16.94
CA LYS A 741 -5.23 27.73 17.39
C LYS A 741 -6.05 28.50 16.35
N GLU A 742 -5.85 28.24 15.05
CA GLU A 742 -6.53 28.95 13.96
C GLU A 742 -8.02 28.58 13.84
N ASP A 743 -8.38 27.31 14.03
CA ASP A 743 -9.77 26.85 13.95
C ASP A 743 -10.63 27.40 15.10
N GLU A 744 -10.02 27.62 16.26
CA GLU A 744 -10.70 28.18 17.44
C GLU A 744 -11.01 29.67 17.22
N ILE A 745 -10.06 30.40 16.62
CA ILE A 745 -10.23 31.79 16.21
C ILE A 745 -11.33 31.90 15.14
N ASN A 746 -11.33 31.02 14.14
CA ASN A 746 -12.35 31.00 13.08
C ASN A 746 -13.75 30.72 13.64
N PHE A 747 -13.87 29.78 14.59
CA PHE A 747 -15.14 29.49 15.25
C PHE A 747 -15.63 30.64 16.13
N MET A 748 -14.73 31.33 16.82
CA MET A 748 -15.09 32.53 17.59
C MET A 748 -15.54 33.68 16.68
N ASN A 749 -14.86 33.91 15.56
CA ASN A 749 -15.28 34.91 14.56
C ASN A 749 -16.66 34.59 13.97
N LEU A 750 -16.94 33.31 13.71
CA LEU A 750 -18.24 32.83 13.28
C LEU A 750 -19.33 33.03 14.34
N SER A 751 -19.02 32.71 15.60
CA SER A 751 -19.94 32.91 16.71
C SER A 751 -20.30 34.38 16.89
N ASP A 752 -19.31 35.26 16.79
CA ASP A 752 -19.47 36.70 16.86
C ASP A 752 -20.39 37.23 15.76
N PHE A 753 -20.21 36.71 14.56
CA PHE A 753 -21.03 37.04 13.41
C PHE A 753 -22.49 36.58 13.59
N LEU A 754 -22.73 35.34 14.00
CA LEU A 754 -24.08 34.80 14.19
C LEU A 754 -24.84 35.52 15.33
N ILE A 755 -24.13 35.88 16.39
CA ILE A 755 -24.65 36.70 17.50
C ILE A 755 -25.04 38.09 16.98
N LYS A 756 -24.19 38.74 16.17
CA LYS A 756 -24.50 40.02 15.54
C LYS A 756 -25.73 39.96 14.64
N GLU A 757 -25.94 38.83 13.96
CA GLU A 757 -27.14 38.56 13.16
C GLU A 757 -28.39 38.22 13.99
N LYS A 758 -28.32 38.31 15.33
CA LYS A 758 -29.40 38.12 16.31
C LYS A 758 -30.03 36.72 16.30
N VAL A 759 -29.23 35.66 16.06
CA VAL A 759 -29.70 34.27 16.18
C VAL A 759 -30.37 34.03 17.54
N ASP A 760 -31.40 33.18 17.57
CA ASP A 760 -32.03 32.82 18.84
C ASP A 760 -31.07 31.95 19.66
N LEU A 761 -30.58 32.47 20.78
CA LEU A 761 -29.62 31.76 21.63
C LEU A 761 -30.32 30.75 22.56
N ASN A 762 -31.62 30.92 22.78
CA ASN A 762 -32.39 30.25 23.83
C ASN A 762 -33.32 29.15 23.31
N THR A 763 -33.21 28.80 22.03
CA THR A 763 -33.85 27.62 21.47
C THR A 763 -33.38 26.36 22.22
N LYS A 764 -34.31 25.43 22.41
CA LYS A 764 -34.07 24.20 23.17
C LYS A 764 -34.12 23.00 22.26
N ASP A 765 -33.11 22.15 22.36
CA ASP A 765 -33.11 20.86 21.67
C ASP A 765 -34.12 19.87 22.30
N VAL A 766 -34.26 18.68 21.69
CA VAL A 766 -35.13 17.61 22.20
C VAL A 766 -34.82 17.20 23.65
N ASN A 767 -33.59 17.40 24.12
CA ASN A 767 -33.16 17.15 25.50
C ASN A 767 -33.33 18.38 26.40
N LYS A 768 -34.02 19.41 25.91
CA LYS A 768 -34.24 20.71 26.56
C LYS A 768 -32.96 21.52 26.79
N LYS A 769 -31.84 21.18 26.14
CA LYS A 769 -30.56 21.91 26.29
C LYS A 769 -30.54 23.14 25.39
N THR A 770 -30.06 24.27 25.91
CA THR A 770 -29.79 25.50 25.14
C THR A 770 -28.36 25.52 24.60
N ILE A 771 -27.99 26.55 23.82
CA ILE A 771 -26.62 26.69 23.31
C ILE A 771 -25.61 26.83 24.45
N LEU A 772 -26.03 27.50 25.52
CA LEU A 772 -25.21 27.73 26.70
C LEU A 772 -24.92 26.42 27.44
N ASP A 773 -25.92 25.54 27.56
CA ASP A 773 -25.74 24.22 28.17
C ASP A 773 -24.73 23.37 27.38
N ILE A 774 -24.76 23.46 26.05
CA ILE A 774 -23.83 22.73 25.17
C ILE A 774 -22.42 23.32 25.26
N ALA A 775 -22.29 24.66 25.23
CA ALA A 775 -21.01 25.36 25.34
C ALA A 775 -20.31 25.07 26.67
N LEU A 776 -21.07 25.06 27.77
CA LEU A 776 -20.58 24.72 29.12
C LEU A 776 -20.13 23.27 29.21
N SER A 777 -20.89 22.32 28.64
CA SER A 777 -20.49 20.90 28.60
C SER A 777 -19.19 20.63 27.83
N LYS A 778 -18.82 21.53 26.92
CA LYS A 778 -17.57 21.46 26.13
C LYS A 778 -16.46 22.37 26.69
N ASN A 779 -16.69 23.06 27.80
CA ASN A 779 -15.75 23.96 28.47
C ASN A 779 -15.28 25.19 27.64
N TYR A 780 -16.09 25.68 26.70
CA TYR A 780 -15.77 26.90 25.92
C TYR A 780 -16.03 28.18 26.70
N CYS A 781 -15.18 28.47 27.68
CA CYS A 781 -15.41 29.53 28.65
C CYS A 781 -15.56 30.93 28.02
N HIS A 782 -14.75 31.28 27.01
CA HIS A 782 -14.84 32.58 26.32
C HIS A 782 -16.19 32.76 25.60
N LEU A 783 -16.63 31.72 24.87
CA LEU A 783 -17.92 31.73 24.18
C LEU A 783 -19.08 31.77 25.20
N CYS A 784 -18.99 31.04 26.31
CA CYS A 784 -19.99 31.07 27.37
C CYS A 784 -20.19 32.48 27.95
N VAL A 785 -19.10 33.19 28.25
CA VAL A 785 -19.17 34.58 28.75
C VAL A 785 -19.86 35.48 27.73
N LYS A 786 -19.54 35.34 26.45
CA LYS A 786 -20.15 36.15 25.38
C LYS A 786 -21.65 35.86 25.22
N LEU A 787 -22.01 34.58 25.16
CA LEU A 787 -23.41 34.13 25.11
C LEU A 787 -24.21 34.68 26.30
N MET A 788 -23.67 34.60 27.52
CA MET A 788 -24.31 35.15 28.73
C MET A 788 -24.52 36.67 28.65
N LYS A 789 -23.55 37.43 28.12
CA LYS A 789 -23.68 38.89 27.93
C LYS A 789 -24.79 39.26 26.95
N GLU A 790 -25.00 38.44 25.93
CA GLU A 790 -25.99 38.64 24.88
C GLU A 790 -27.36 38.01 25.22
N GLY A 791 -27.55 37.58 26.48
CA GLY A 791 -28.84 37.11 26.99
C GLY A 791 -29.14 35.63 26.78
N ALA A 792 -28.13 34.79 26.52
CA ALA A 792 -28.28 33.34 26.55
C ALA A 792 -28.45 32.85 27.99
N HIS A 793 -29.42 31.95 28.22
CA HIS A 793 -29.65 31.30 29.50
C HIS A 793 -29.61 29.76 29.37
N THR A 794 -29.34 29.11 30.49
CA THR A 794 -29.41 27.64 30.64
C THR A 794 -30.86 27.15 30.57
N ASN A 795 -31.06 25.85 30.43
CA ASN A 795 -32.40 25.24 30.35
C ASN A 795 -33.36 25.53 31.52
N VAL A 796 -32.89 26.13 32.62
CA VAL A 796 -33.69 26.57 33.78
C VAL A 796 -34.48 27.84 33.42
N SER A 797 -35.56 27.59 32.68
CA SER A 797 -36.34 28.60 31.99
C SER A 797 -37.45 29.22 32.83
N SER A 798 -37.69 28.74 34.05
CA SER A 798 -38.63 29.39 34.97
C SER A 798 -38.21 29.21 36.42
N ALA A 799 -37.80 30.31 37.05
CA ALA A 799 -37.58 30.36 38.50
C ALA A 799 -38.87 30.02 39.28
N ALA A 800 -40.05 30.26 38.70
CA ALA A 800 -41.35 29.90 39.28
C ALA A 800 -41.56 28.38 39.39
N LYS A 801 -41.19 27.61 38.37
CA LYS A 801 -41.23 26.13 38.39
C LYS A 801 -40.20 25.55 39.39
N PHE A 802 -39.10 26.28 39.56
CA PHE A 802 -37.99 25.90 40.42
C PHE A 802 -38.29 26.13 41.91
N LEU A 803 -39.04 27.19 42.23
CA LEU A 803 -39.57 27.51 43.57
C LEU A 803 -40.91 26.81 43.88
N GLN A 804 -41.48 26.08 42.91
CA GLN A 804 -42.75 25.39 43.08
C GLN A 804 -42.64 24.35 44.22
N LYS A 805 -43.53 24.49 45.22
CA LYS A 805 -43.61 23.74 46.50
C LYS A 805 -42.72 24.25 47.66
N SER A 806 -42.13 25.42 47.57
CA SER A 806 -41.37 26.01 48.68
C SER A 806 -42.03 27.31 49.16
N SER A 807 -42.64 27.30 50.35
CA SER A 807 -43.17 28.53 50.98
C SER A 807 -42.04 29.34 51.63
N SER A 808 -42.24 30.65 51.78
CA SER A 808 -41.32 31.55 52.50
C SER A 808 -40.94 30.99 53.89
N ASP A 809 -41.93 30.51 54.63
CA ASP A 809 -41.75 29.87 55.94
C ASP A 809 -40.90 28.59 55.90
N THR A 810 -41.06 27.77 54.86
CA THR A 810 -40.30 26.52 54.73
C THR A 810 -38.82 26.80 54.44
N ILE A 811 -38.54 27.83 53.65
CA ILE A 811 -37.17 28.23 53.29
C ILE A 811 -36.45 28.85 54.49
N LEU A 812 -37.16 29.68 55.28
CA LEU A 812 -36.62 30.31 56.49
C LEU A 812 -36.37 29.29 57.62
N LYS A 813 -37.28 28.32 57.84
CA LYS A 813 -37.15 27.33 58.92
C LYS A 813 -36.23 26.16 58.56
N HIS A 814 -36.16 25.77 57.29
CA HIS A 814 -35.40 24.59 56.84
C HIS A 814 -34.54 24.84 55.58
N PRO A 815 -33.58 25.78 55.64
CA PRO A 815 -32.74 26.16 54.48
C PRO A 815 -31.89 25.00 53.96
N LYS A 816 -31.42 24.09 54.83
CA LYS A 816 -30.65 22.90 54.45
C LYS A 816 -31.47 21.90 53.61
N THR A 817 -32.73 21.71 53.95
CA THR A 817 -33.65 20.83 53.21
C THR A 817 -33.98 21.42 51.85
N PHE A 818 -34.20 22.73 51.79
CA PHE A 818 -34.36 23.49 50.55
C PHE A 818 -33.11 23.37 49.64
N LYS A 819 -31.91 23.54 50.20
CA LYS A 819 -30.63 23.32 49.49
C LYS A 819 -30.48 21.90 48.94
N LYS A 820 -30.86 20.87 49.71
CA LYS A 820 -30.81 19.47 49.25
C LYS A 820 -31.79 19.19 48.11
N GLY A 821 -32.98 19.78 48.15
CA GLY A 821 -33.96 19.71 47.06
C GLY A 821 -33.51 20.48 45.81
N LEU A 822 -32.88 21.63 46.02
CA LEU A 822 -32.23 22.46 44.99
C LEU A 822 -31.15 21.67 44.24
N MET A 823 -30.19 21.08 44.97
CA MET A 823 -29.07 20.33 44.38
C MET A 823 -29.52 19.11 43.57
N LYS A 824 -30.67 18.48 43.90
CA LYS A 824 -31.25 17.36 43.14
C LYS A 824 -31.87 17.78 41.80
N ARG A 825 -32.18 19.06 41.60
CA ARG A 825 -32.82 19.60 40.39
C ARG A 825 -31.83 20.23 39.40
N LEU A 826 -30.59 20.44 39.83
CA LEU A 826 -29.51 20.97 39.01
C LEU A 826 -28.90 19.86 38.15
N SER A 827 -28.15 20.27 37.12
CA SER A 827 -27.32 19.35 36.33
C SER A 827 -26.28 18.63 37.20
N ASP A 828 -25.94 17.39 36.84
CA ASP A 828 -24.82 16.68 37.45
C ASP A 828 -23.48 17.30 37.05
N ASP A 829 -23.38 17.85 35.83
CA ASP A 829 -22.23 18.64 35.38
C ASP A 829 -22.08 19.92 36.24
N PRO A 830 -20.96 20.08 36.98
CA PRO A 830 -20.77 21.20 37.89
C PRO A 830 -20.76 22.57 37.21
N LEU A 831 -20.25 22.68 35.98
CA LEU A 831 -20.21 23.96 35.24
C LEU A 831 -21.60 24.40 34.80
N ILE A 832 -22.40 23.45 34.31
CA ILE A 832 -23.80 23.70 33.95
C ILE A 832 -24.60 24.07 35.21
N ALA A 833 -24.42 23.33 36.31
CA ALA A 833 -25.11 23.61 37.58
C ALA A 833 -24.76 25.01 38.13
N MET A 834 -23.49 25.41 38.04
CA MET A 834 -23.04 26.74 38.41
C MET A 834 -23.72 27.85 37.58
N ALA A 835 -23.79 27.67 36.26
CA ALA A 835 -24.48 28.62 35.38
C ALA A 835 -26.00 28.66 35.64
N GLN A 836 -26.64 27.51 35.88
CA GLN A 836 -28.06 27.43 36.27
C GLN A 836 -28.35 28.21 37.56
N LEU A 837 -27.46 28.09 38.56
CA LEU A 837 -27.55 28.84 39.81
C LEU A 837 -27.35 30.34 39.60
N ASN A 838 -26.43 30.73 38.72
CA ASN A 838 -26.23 32.12 38.34
C ASN A 838 -27.46 32.71 37.63
N ASP A 839 -28.06 31.99 36.68
CA ASP A 839 -29.28 32.43 35.99
C ASP A 839 -30.46 32.60 36.96
N LEU A 840 -30.61 31.67 37.91
CA LEU A 840 -31.62 31.76 38.97
C LEU A 840 -31.36 32.97 39.88
N TYR A 841 -30.11 33.19 40.26
CA TYR A 841 -29.70 34.32 41.09
C TYR A 841 -30.01 35.66 40.42
N ILE A 842 -29.70 35.81 39.12
CA ILE A 842 -30.00 37.02 38.34
C ILE A 842 -31.52 37.25 38.28
N LYS A 843 -32.31 36.23 37.94
CA LYS A 843 -33.78 36.34 37.84
C LYS A 843 -34.46 36.68 39.17
N ILE A 844 -33.97 36.11 40.27
CA ILE A 844 -34.52 36.38 41.62
C ILE A 844 -34.13 37.78 42.08
N LYS A 845 -32.86 38.17 41.89
CA LYS A 845 -32.33 39.50 42.25
C LYS A 845 -33.01 40.63 41.47
N ALA A 846 -33.39 40.41 40.22
CA ALA A 846 -34.11 41.38 39.39
C ALA A 846 -35.61 41.56 39.76
N ASN A 847 -36.13 40.82 40.75
CA ASN A 847 -37.54 40.84 41.15
C ASN A 847 -38.56 40.40 40.07
N ASP A 848 -38.13 39.67 39.04
CA ASP A 848 -38.97 39.26 37.90
C ASP A 848 -39.96 38.11 38.21
N ILE A 849 -40.04 37.64 39.46
CA ILE A 849 -40.93 36.54 39.86
C ILE A 849 -42.18 37.12 40.52
N ARG A 850 -43.22 37.42 39.74
CA ARG A 850 -44.59 37.48 40.29
C ARG A 850 -45.06 36.06 40.56
N THR A 851 -45.58 35.82 41.76
CA THR A 851 -46.19 34.58 42.28
C THR A 851 -46.66 33.58 41.21
N PRO A 852 -46.31 32.27 41.31
CA PRO A 852 -46.88 31.23 40.45
C PRO A 852 -48.41 31.23 40.54
N LYS A 853 -49.10 31.07 39.41
CA LYS A 853 -50.58 31.17 39.29
C LYS A 853 -51.38 30.16 40.14
N ASP A 854 -50.74 29.16 40.74
CA ASP A 854 -51.41 28.15 41.60
C ASP A 854 -51.19 28.39 43.10
N PHE A 855 -50.71 29.58 43.50
CA PHE A 855 -50.55 29.95 44.90
C PHE A 855 -51.84 30.60 45.43
N SER A 856 -52.76 29.82 45.98
CA SER A 856 -53.92 30.36 46.70
C SER A 856 -53.48 30.84 48.09
N ALA A 857 -53.37 32.15 48.27
CA ALA A 857 -53.07 32.75 49.56
C ALA A 857 -54.30 32.69 50.48
N GLN A 858 -54.20 31.99 51.61
CA GLN A 858 -55.03 32.38 52.76
C GLN A 858 -54.38 33.65 53.34
N SER A 859 -55.01 34.80 53.08
CA SER A 859 -54.54 36.18 53.31
C SER A 859 -53.66 36.77 52.20
N GLY A 860 -54.22 37.72 51.44
CA GLY A 860 -53.64 38.28 50.21
C GLY A 860 -52.39 39.12 50.40
N LEU A 861 -51.21 38.49 50.27
CA LEU A 861 -49.91 39.15 50.14
C LEU A 861 -49.14 38.57 48.93
N THR A 862 -48.61 39.47 48.10
CA THR A 862 -47.72 39.18 46.96
C THR A 862 -46.32 38.79 47.44
N PHE A 863 -45.72 37.72 46.92
CA PHE A 863 -44.47 37.08 47.40
C PHE A 863 -43.25 37.98 47.64
N PHE A 864 -43.22 39.22 47.13
CA PHE A 864 -42.16 40.20 47.38
C PHE A 864 -42.68 41.64 47.37
N LYS A 865 -43.69 41.95 48.19
CA LYS A 865 -43.94 43.35 48.58
C LYS A 865 -44.33 43.44 50.05
N GLY A 866 -43.30 43.61 50.88
CA GLY A 866 -43.39 44.41 52.08
C GLY A 866 -43.94 43.73 53.33
N LYS A 867 -43.17 42.79 53.91
CA LYS A 867 -43.02 42.58 55.37
C LYS A 867 -41.60 42.09 55.66
N SER A 868 -41.09 42.37 56.87
CA SER A 868 -39.73 42.00 57.36
C SER A 868 -39.32 40.58 56.97
N ASP A 869 -40.26 39.63 57.02
CA ASP A 869 -39.96 38.21 56.90
C ASP A 869 -39.88 37.73 55.44
N GLU A 870 -40.52 38.42 54.49
CA GLU A 870 -40.39 38.14 53.05
C GLU A 870 -39.06 38.66 52.49
N MET A 871 -38.57 39.80 53.00
CA MET A 871 -37.23 40.30 52.68
C MET A 871 -36.15 39.35 53.21
N LYS A 872 -36.32 38.85 54.44
CA LYS A 872 -35.45 37.81 55.01
C LYS A 872 -35.50 36.53 54.20
N ALA A 873 -36.67 36.10 53.73
CA ALA A 873 -36.80 34.92 52.87
C ALA A 873 -36.10 35.13 51.51
N HIS A 874 -36.22 36.32 50.91
CA HIS A 874 -35.52 36.70 49.69
C HIS A 874 -33.99 36.58 49.84
N GLU A 875 -33.45 37.20 50.89
CA GLU A 875 -32.03 37.17 51.20
C GLU A 875 -31.56 35.74 51.53
N GLN A 876 -32.39 34.96 52.23
CA GLN A 876 -32.11 33.56 52.56
C GLN A 876 -32.08 32.69 51.29
N VAL A 877 -32.96 32.92 50.30
CA VAL A 877 -32.91 32.21 49.01
C VAL A 877 -31.63 32.54 48.25
N LEU A 878 -31.26 33.83 48.15
CA LEU A 878 -30.01 34.26 47.50
C LEU A 878 -28.77 33.69 48.21
N SER A 879 -28.80 33.62 49.54
CA SER A 879 -27.76 32.97 50.35
C SER A 879 -27.65 31.47 50.06
N VAL A 880 -28.77 30.73 50.02
CA VAL A 880 -28.77 29.29 49.71
C VAL A 880 -28.31 29.01 48.28
N LEU A 881 -28.68 29.84 47.31
CA LEU A 881 -28.18 29.74 45.93
C LEU A 881 -26.66 29.92 45.87
N LYS A 882 -26.11 30.89 46.62
CA LYS A 882 -24.67 31.11 46.72
C LYS A 882 -23.97 29.92 47.39
N GLU A 883 -24.51 29.39 48.47
CA GLU A 883 -23.91 28.22 49.12
C GLU A 883 -23.94 26.96 48.23
N ALA A 884 -24.99 26.79 47.41
CA ALA A 884 -25.09 25.72 46.43
C ALA A 884 -24.07 25.92 45.31
N TYR A 885 -23.87 27.16 44.88
CA TYR A 885 -22.88 27.54 43.87
C TYR A 885 -21.47 27.25 44.36
N ASP A 886 -21.14 27.65 45.59
CA ASP A 886 -19.83 27.39 46.20
C ASP A 886 -19.60 25.88 46.40
N SER A 887 -20.66 25.10 46.64
CA SER A 887 -20.57 23.64 46.74
C SER A 887 -20.27 22.99 45.39
N LYS A 888 -20.90 23.45 44.30
CA LYS A 888 -20.61 22.98 42.93
C LYS A 888 -19.25 23.46 42.43
N LEU A 889 -18.83 24.67 42.80
CA LEU A 889 -17.47 25.16 42.55
C LEU A 889 -16.43 24.27 43.25
N LYS A 890 -16.66 23.91 44.52
CA LYS A 890 -15.79 22.95 45.22
C LYS A 890 -15.75 21.58 44.57
N GLU A 891 -16.90 21.08 44.10
CA GLU A 891 -16.99 19.81 43.36
C GLU A 891 -16.15 19.84 42.08
N LEU A 892 -16.20 20.94 41.33
CA LEU A 892 -15.39 21.16 40.12
C LEU A 892 -13.88 21.20 40.42
N LEU A 893 -13.49 21.74 41.58
CA LEU A 893 -12.08 21.88 41.99
C LEU A 893 -11.47 20.60 42.61
N GLY A 894 -12.29 19.60 42.95
CA GLY A 894 -11.86 18.32 43.51
C GLY A 894 -11.23 18.41 44.92
N LYS A 895 -10.75 17.26 45.44
CA LYS A 895 -10.19 17.11 46.82
C LYS A 895 -8.92 17.94 47.10
N GLN A 896 -8.33 18.61 46.12
CA GLN A 896 -7.21 19.53 46.37
C GLN A 896 -7.66 20.92 46.85
N GLY A 897 -8.96 21.23 46.83
CA GLY A 897 -9.53 22.50 47.32
C GLY A 897 -9.92 22.53 48.80
N GLU A 898 -9.65 21.48 49.59
CA GLU A 898 -10.13 21.40 50.97
C GLU A 898 -9.30 22.17 52.01
N LYS A 899 -8.09 22.65 51.68
CA LYS A 899 -7.19 23.17 52.73
C LYS A 899 -6.95 24.67 52.83
N GLU A 900 -7.02 25.48 51.77
CA GLU A 900 -6.63 26.89 51.92
C GLU A 900 -7.48 27.82 51.04
N GLY A 901 -7.89 28.95 51.61
CA GLY A 901 -8.87 29.87 51.06
C GLY A 901 -8.52 30.45 49.68
N LEU A 902 -9.53 31.03 49.03
CA LEU A 902 -9.50 31.65 47.69
C LEU A 902 -8.41 32.73 47.50
N ASP A 903 -7.80 33.20 48.58
CA ASP A 903 -6.72 34.19 48.59
C ASP A 903 -5.38 33.55 48.92
N LYS A 904 -4.68 33.07 47.87
CA LYS A 904 -3.25 33.35 47.61
C LYS A 904 -2.72 32.42 46.51
N LYS A 905 -2.27 33.05 45.42
CA LYS A 905 -1.16 32.65 44.54
C LYS A 905 -0.89 31.13 44.43
N LYS A 906 -1.43 30.46 43.41
CA LYS A 906 -0.69 29.59 42.44
C LYS A 906 -1.59 28.98 41.31
N PRO A 907 -1.02 28.33 40.28
CA PRO A 907 -1.43 28.42 38.86
C PRO A 907 -2.16 27.18 38.34
N PHE A 908 -3.19 26.71 39.04
CA PHE A 908 -3.89 25.46 38.69
C PHE A 908 -5.36 25.63 38.30
N LEU A 909 -5.81 26.87 38.10
CA LEU A 909 -7.09 27.12 37.43
C LEU A 909 -6.78 27.61 36.02
N ASP A 910 -7.35 26.92 35.03
CA ASP A 910 -7.39 27.41 33.65
C ASP A 910 -7.84 28.88 33.67
N GLU A 911 -7.04 29.77 33.07
CA GLU A 911 -7.28 31.21 33.02
C GLU A 911 -8.67 31.51 32.42
N ASN A 912 -9.11 30.64 31.50
CA ASN A 912 -10.42 30.68 30.86
C ASN A 912 -11.56 30.41 31.86
N LEU A 913 -11.37 29.47 32.78
CA LEU A 913 -12.35 29.14 33.82
C LEU A 913 -12.46 30.26 34.85
N ARG A 914 -11.33 30.90 35.21
CA ARG A 914 -11.34 32.11 36.07
C ARG A 914 -12.15 33.24 35.44
N LEU A 915 -11.99 33.44 34.14
CA LEU A 915 -12.74 34.44 33.39
C LEU A 915 -14.25 34.16 33.45
N LEU A 916 -14.67 32.91 33.19
CA LEU A 916 -16.08 32.53 33.27
C LEU A 916 -16.67 32.78 34.66
N ILE A 917 -15.98 32.34 35.72
CA ILE A 917 -16.43 32.52 37.11
C ILE A 917 -16.55 33.99 37.48
N LYS A 918 -15.58 34.84 37.11
CA LYS A 918 -15.59 36.30 37.40
C LYS A 918 -16.75 37.03 36.71
N HIS A 919 -17.23 36.50 35.59
CA HIS A 919 -18.30 37.09 34.81
C HIS A 919 -19.72 36.69 35.27
N GLN A 920 -19.84 35.73 36.19
CA GLN A 920 -21.11 35.37 36.81
C GLN A 920 -21.48 36.38 37.92
N GLU A 921 -22.75 36.78 38.02
CA GLU A 921 -23.18 37.74 39.05
C GLU A 921 -23.13 37.15 40.46
N ILE A 922 -23.42 35.85 40.60
CA ILE A 922 -23.45 35.17 41.90
C ILE A 922 -22.07 35.13 42.58
N SER A 923 -20.99 35.20 41.80
CA SER A 923 -19.60 35.18 42.31
C SER A 923 -19.08 36.56 42.77
N ARG A 924 -19.68 37.67 42.33
CA ARG A 924 -19.17 39.05 42.58
C ARG A 924 -19.33 39.55 44.02
N LYS A 925 -20.02 38.84 44.91
CA LYS A 925 -20.16 39.16 46.34
C LYS A 925 -18.99 38.61 47.19
N ILE A 926 -17.76 38.59 46.69
CA ILE A 926 -16.56 38.21 47.45
C ILE A 926 -15.89 39.43 48.12
N ASP A 927 -16.06 40.64 47.58
CA ASP A 927 -15.37 41.82 48.14
C ASP A 927 -16.35 42.80 48.79
N LYS A 928 -16.55 42.65 50.11
CA LYS A 928 -16.74 43.76 51.08
C LYS A 928 -16.76 43.17 52.50
N PRO A 929 -15.63 43.17 53.23
CA PRO A 929 -15.65 42.98 54.68
C PRO A 929 -16.25 44.24 55.32
N SER A 930 -17.33 44.05 56.06
CA SER A 930 -17.97 45.09 56.87
C SER A 930 -17.31 45.15 58.24
N GLU A 931 -16.24 45.92 58.37
CA GLU A 931 -15.82 46.51 59.64
C GLU A 931 -15.54 48.00 59.40
N GLN A 932 -16.43 48.84 59.93
CA GLN A 932 -16.24 50.29 60.02
C GLN A 932 -15.27 50.56 61.20
N LEU A 933 -14.05 51.00 60.90
CA LEU A 933 -13.28 51.82 61.82
C LEU A 933 -13.74 53.27 61.67
N VAL A 934 -14.22 53.84 62.76
CA VAL A 934 -14.58 55.25 62.87
C VAL A 934 -13.31 56.03 63.20
N GLU A 935 -12.90 56.94 62.33
CA GLU A 935 -12.11 58.11 62.72
C GLU A 935 -12.52 59.30 61.85
N GLY A 936 -12.67 60.45 62.51
CA GLY A 936 -13.44 61.62 62.05
C GLY A 936 -12.87 62.35 60.83
N GLU A 937 -13.79 62.98 60.12
CA GLU A 937 -13.56 63.85 58.97
C GLU A 937 -12.87 65.17 59.38
N PHE A 938 -11.86 65.62 58.62
CA PHE A 938 -11.77 67.02 58.14
C PHE A 938 -10.99 67.08 56.82
N TYR A 939 -11.49 67.93 55.93
CA TYR A 939 -11.31 67.93 54.48
C TYR A 939 -10.25 68.94 53.98
N LYS A 940 -9.64 68.60 52.83
CA LYS A 940 -9.13 69.43 51.69
C LYS A 940 -8.13 70.56 52.02
N ILE A 941 -7.09 70.79 51.21
CA ILE A 941 -7.17 71.48 49.90
C ILE A 941 -5.94 71.13 49.02
N LYS A 942 -6.18 71.14 47.71
CA LYS A 942 -5.29 70.86 46.56
C LYS A 942 -3.98 71.67 46.51
N TRP A 943 -2.98 71.09 45.84
CA TRP A 943 -2.63 71.53 44.46
C TRP A 943 -2.85 70.38 43.49
#